data_AF-A0A814M8X9-F1
#
_entry.id   AF-A0A814M8X9-F1
#
_cell.length_a   1.000
_cell.length_b   1.000
_cell.length_c   1.000
_cell.angle_alpha   90.00
_cell.angle_beta   90.00
_cell.angle_gamma   90.00
#
_symmetry.space_group_name_H-M   'P 1'
#
loop_
_entity.id
_entity.type
_entity.pdbx_description
1 polymer ?
#
loop_
_entity_poly.entity_id
_entity_poly.type
_entity_poly.pdbx_seq_one_letter_code
_entity_poly.pdbx_strand_id
1 'polypeptide(L)'
;MKQILSLTDLSNDLFFEIFDYLDVLDLFQAFFNLNQRFNLLVIDRHNSFQANMISLKSYKFSIYKNFILPHIACYIRYLSISDELNYLQIILQSISFTNLLSIKLYHVKLKELKIILQHCQLKYFFIDTNYIQNEKHLNEIFKILFNQQLELSIMQCHFHTNLYFIEEKNKLSKLRRVIIDCDCFSSDFIVLISQLRELRYLNARINDYNREYMDKDIDHLTGNESLHSLILHIENIELDRLLLIFSLMINVHIIDLNGTIDFDINHVLELERNYTSFRYMNYKFLSLNFLYIIGLIFFLNGFLLTRRVILQNSIGTFPLSIPIEFNQVILIVIDALRYDFIKPNNDSINNNYLNQMPFVQELLEIKSKQSILLRLIADPPTTTLQRLKALTTGTLPTFIDISYNFIGYEIQEDNILNQLIKSSYQRNISLLGDDTWLALYPNIKFKHLYVYPSFDVHDLDTVDNGILKHLWTVIEDTRHEQLSFIIAHFLGVDHCGHRYGPLHIEMKRKLNQMDDVIRNISLSFNKSNSSSLLIVIGDHGMTQQGDHGGDELNEIETAMFIYTNKPNYFLSSNQNEKTVSQIDIVPTLSWFLHILIPYSSLGMMIIDIIPLEQRYIAMKLNFEQIEIYLKHISLTLSLSDKLQELRANLHTIFISFDRERNLTMIENLFNEFKFELQTHFRLQWSTFNVYRIIIGLILMLISCLIFLLIFMKLFNYENIIFNISLTLMYFVISFSNSFIINEAMCLYFFLQTIILISKMKILKKFLLSFLLFLTRTFLICREEQQPYCIDSIWLIKKFSDTSDYFLSFMATIVWLIILILTCNYSYLLPYISYICVVGYWFNIPYILSIFYLSIIIQICFVLLNPNHFDKLIYSILIFVVGYRFSFVIFLQYFIYYIIFNNNNNNNNNNQSFSLFLSILADYFFYATGHQPVLSQIRWTAAFPTLNSTINIYLSLIINSLIVRGIFILIETFSGQILNVIFIRKLYQKKYQEELFKKILIIDCFKLMIISLSVFILRRHLMLWKIFCPRFLFQLIGFIIKWLFVLLTIKLKK
;
A
#
# COMPACT_ATOMS: atom_id res chain seq x y z
N MET A 1 -82.77 51.45 -26.66
CA MET A 1 -83.48 50.66 -25.63
C MET A 1 -83.87 51.57 -24.47
N LYS A 2 -85.06 52.19 -24.57
CA LYS A 2 -85.76 52.76 -23.41
C LYS A 2 -86.60 51.63 -22.81
N GLN A 3 -86.09 50.96 -21.79
CA GLN A 3 -86.88 50.36 -20.72
C GLN A 3 -85.94 50.10 -19.56
N ILE A 4 -86.22 50.81 -18.47
CA ILE A 4 -85.61 50.67 -17.16
C ILE A 4 -85.95 49.25 -16.68
N LEU A 5 -84.97 48.35 -16.68
CA LEU A 5 -84.93 47.28 -15.71
C LEU A 5 -84.53 47.95 -14.40
N SER A 6 -85.41 47.95 -13.41
CA SER A 6 -84.99 48.28 -12.05
C SER A 6 -83.91 47.27 -11.64
N LEU A 7 -82.75 47.78 -11.21
CA LEU A 7 -81.59 47.01 -10.72
C LEU A 7 -81.92 46.01 -9.59
N THR A 8 -83.15 46.02 -9.08
CA THR A 8 -83.68 45.10 -8.06
C THR A 8 -83.89 43.68 -8.56
N ASP A 9 -84.07 43.47 -9.87
CA ASP A 9 -84.51 42.19 -10.45
C ASP A 9 -83.36 41.34 -11.03
N LEU A 10 -82.12 41.81 -10.92
CA LEU A 10 -80.94 41.04 -11.31
C LEU A 10 -80.75 39.82 -10.39
N SER A 11 -80.43 38.67 -10.99
CA SER A 11 -79.96 37.50 -10.22
C SER A 11 -78.60 37.81 -9.60
N ASN A 12 -78.29 37.20 -8.46
CA ASN A 12 -77.00 37.43 -7.80
C ASN A 12 -75.83 37.11 -8.75
N ASP A 13 -75.94 36.06 -9.56
CA ASP A 13 -74.88 35.66 -10.50
C ASP A 13 -74.64 36.70 -11.61
N LEU A 14 -75.70 37.24 -12.24
CA LEU A 14 -75.56 38.29 -13.26
C LEU A 14 -75.11 39.61 -12.62
N PHE A 15 -75.53 39.86 -11.38
CA PHE A 15 -75.06 40.99 -10.57
C PHE A 15 -73.56 40.87 -10.29
N PHE A 16 -73.06 39.69 -9.91
CA PHE A 16 -71.64 39.45 -9.70
C PHE A 16 -70.83 39.56 -11.01
N GLU A 17 -71.36 39.07 -12.12
CA GLU A 17 -70.69 39.15 -13.42
C GLU A 17 -70.55 40.59 -13.91
N ILE A 18 -71.54 41.46 -13.67
CA ILE A 18 -71.46 42.90 -13.98
C ILE A 18 -70.38 43.61 -13.14
N PHE A 19 -70.16 43.17 -11.89
CA PHE A 19 -69.16 43.76 -10.99
C PHE A 19 -67.71 43.51 -11.44
N ASP A 20 -67.45 42.39 -12.10
CA ASP A 20 -66.09 42.07 -12.57
C ASP A 20 -65.61 42.99 -13.71
N TYR A 21 -66.54 43.69 -14.39
CA TYR A 21 -66.28 44.52 -15.57
C TYR A 21 -66.46 46.04 -15.38
N LEU A 22 -66.90 46.51 -14.20
CA LEU A 22 -67.17 47.95 -13.95
C LEU A 22 -66.13 48.61 -13.03
N ASP A 23 -65.83 49.89 -13.28
CA ASP A 23 -64.94 50.70 -12.43
C ASP A 23 -65.64 51.01 -11.08
N VAL A 24 -64.91 50.79 -9.98
CA VAL A 24 -65.33 50.99 -8.60
C VAL A 24 -65.90 52.39 -8.36
N LEU A 25 -65.33 53.43 -9.00
CA LEU A 25 -65.79 54.81 -8.83
C LEU A 25 -67.16 55.06 -9.47
N ASP A 26 -67.41 54.50 -10.66
CA ASP A 26 -68.72 54.55 -11.32
C ASP A 26 -69.76 53.74 -10.54
N LEU A 27 -69.30 52.66 -9.90
CA LEU A 27 -70.13 51.72 -9.14
C LEU A 27 -70.63 52.33 -7.83
N PHE A 28 -69.75 52.97 -7.04
CA PHE A 28 -70.15 53.65 -5.81
C PHE A 28 -71.12 54.81 -6.08
N GLN A 29 -70.92 55.56 -7.16
CA GLN A 29 -71.81 56.65 -7.54
C GLN A 29 -73.22 56.15 -7.94
N ALA A 30 -73.28 55.06 -8.72
CA ALA A 30 -74.53 54.53 -9.25
C ALA A 30 -75.35 53.73 -8.23
N PHE A 31 -74.69 52.94 -7.37
CA PHE A 31 -75.38 52.00 -6.48
C PHE A 31 -75.64 52.52 -5.06
N PHE A 32 -74.87 53.51 -4.57
CA PHE A 32 -74.99 54.01 -3.20
C PHE A 32 -76.36 54.65 -2.91
N ASN A 33 -76.96 55.35 -3.88
CA ASN A 33 -78.24 56.02 -3.70
C ASN A 33 -79.47 55.20 -4.14
N LEU A 34 -79.28 54.07 -4.85
CA LEU A 34 -80.38 53.41 -5.57
C LEU A 34 -80.66 51.95 -5.18
N ASN A 35 -79.84 51.26 -4.37
CA ASN A 35 -80.07 49.84 -4.09
C ASN A 35 -79.74 49.40 -2.64
N GLN A 36 -80.75 49.25 -1.78
CA GLN A 36 -80.58 48.69 -0.42
C GLN A 36 -79.98 47.26 -0.41
N ARG A 37 -80.20 46.48 -1.49
CA ARG A 37 -79.67 45.11 -1.65
C ARG A 37 -78.14 45.11 -1.81
N PHE A 38 -77.57 46.14 -2.41
CA PHE A 38 -76.11 46.31 -2.55
C PHE A 38 -75.45 46.52 -1.19
N ASN A 39 -76.03 47.38 -0.34
CA ASN A 39 -75.49 47.62 1.02
C ASN A 39 -75.52 46.34 1.88
N LEU A 40 -76.54 45.48 1.75
CA LEU A 40 -76.60 44.21 2.48
C LEU A 40 -75.55 43.19 1.99
N LEU A 41 -75.31 43.11 0.67
CA LEU A 41 -74.31 42.21 0.08
C LEU A 41 -72.87 42.60 0.45
N VAL A 42 -72.57 43.90 0.51
CA VAL A 42 -71.24 44.44 0.83
C VAL A 42 -70.90 44.33 2.33
N ILE A 43 -71.91 44.32 3.20
CA ILE A 43 -71.74 44.17 4.66
C ILE A 43 -71.57 42.69 5.07
N ASP A 44 -72.04 41.74 4.27
CA ASP A 44 -71.94 40.30 4.58
C ASP A 44 -70.49 39.78 4.46
N ARG A 45 -69.98 39.21 5.55
CA ARG A 45 -68.61 38.68 5.67
C ARG A 45 -68.36 37.41 4.86
N HIS A 46 -69.43 36.71 4.45
CA HIS A 46 -69.31 35.48 3.67
C HIS A 46 -69.13 35.73 2.17
N ASN A 47 -69.45 36.94 1.69
CA ASN A 47 -69.30 37.31 0.29
C ASN A 47 -67.91 37.90 0.03
N SER A 48 -67.26 37.48 -1.05
CA SER A 48 -65.94 37.98 -1.46
C SER A 48 -66.06 38.76 -2.75
N PHE A 49 -65.57 40.00 -2.76
CA PHE A 49 -65.56 40.83 -3.94
C PHE A 49 -64.15 40.94 -4.54
N GLN A 50 -64.08 40.85 -5.86
CA GLN A 50 -62.95 41.33 -6.66
C GLN A 50 -63.29 42.73 -7.18
N ALA A 51 -62.39 43.67 -6.97
CA ALA A 51 -62.54 45.03 -7.47
C ALA A 51 -61.41 45.33 -8.45
N ASN A 52 -61.75 45.68 -9.69
CA ASN A 52 -60.79 46.12 -10.70
C ASN A 52 -60.95 47.63 -10.91
N MET A 53 -59.92 48.41 -10.61
CA MET A 53 -59.86 49.83 -10.94
C MET A 53 -58.97 50.02 -12.15
N ILE A 54 -59.58 50.46 -13.26
CA ILE A 54 -58.91 50.66 -14.54
C ILE A 54 -59.05 52.13 -14.93
N SER A 55 -57.93 52.86 -15.01
CA SER A 55 -57.93 54.22 -15.52
C SER A 55 -58.39 54.27 -17.00
N LEU A 56 -59.62 54.73 -17.25
CA LEU A 56 -60.08 55.08 -18.60
C LEU A 56 -59.37 56.35 -19.06
N LYS A 57 -58.48 56.23 -20.06
CA LYS A 57 -57.80 57.36 -20.73
C LYS A 57 -58.83 58.24 -21.46
N SER A 58 -59.54 59.11 -20.76
CA SER A 58 -60.33 60.17 -21.39
C SER A 58 -60.48 61.41 -20.48
N TYR A 59 -60.16 62.57 -21.06
CA TYR A 59 -59.92 63.88 -20.44
C TYR A 59 -61.14 64.60 -19.81
N LYS A 60 -62.06 63.89 -19.12
CA LYS A 60 -63.21 64.53 -18.45
C LYS A 60 -63.41 64.05 -17.01
N PHE A 61 -62.46 64.35 -16.13
CA PHE A 61 -62.57 64.06 -14.68
C PHE A 61 -62.15 65.23 -13.77
N SER A 62 -62.19 66.48 -14.26
CA SER A 62 -61.85 67.66 -13.44
C SER A 62 -62.91 68.10 -12.42
N ILE A 63 -64.02 67.36 -12.26
CA ILE A 63 -65.16 67.75 -11.40
C ILE A 63 -65.15 67.07 -10.02
N TYR A 64 -64.36 66.01 -9.79
CA TYR A 64 -64.52 65.14 -8.61
C TYR A 64 -63.47 65.31 -7.50
N LYS A 65 -62.89 66.51 -7.33
CA LYS A 65 -61.88 66.77 -6.30
C LYS A 65 -62.40 66.76 -4.85
N ASN A 66 -63.73 66.77 -4.64
CA ASN A 66 -64.38 66.86 -3.33
C ASN A 66 -65.24 65.63 -2.97
N PHE A 67 -64.96 64.45 -3.56
CA PHE A 67 -65.67 63.23 -3.17
C PHE A 67 -65.20 62.73 -1.80
N ILE A 68 -66.01 62.97 -0.77
CA ILE A 68 -65.91 62.25 0.51
C ILE A 68 -66.63 60.92 0.29
N LEU A 69 -65.86 59.86 0.00
CA LEU A 69 -66.38 58.50 0.05
C LEU A 69 -66.85 58.22 1.49
N PRO A 70 -68.09 57.77 1.71
CA PRO A 70 -68.57 57.42 3.05
C PRO A 70 -67.71 56.27 3.63
N HIS A 71 -67.48 56.28 4.95
CA HIS A 71 -66.82 55.18 5.66
C HIS A 71 -67.66 53.90 5.55
N ILE A 72 -67.46 53.13 4.48
CA ILE A 72 -68.05 51.82 4.30
C ILE A 72 -66.96 50.80 4.60
N ALA A 73 -67.19 49.93 5.58
CA ALA A 73 -66.33 48.78 5.86
C ALA A 73 -66.55 47.70 4.78
N CYS A 74 -66.05 47.94 3.57
CA CYS A 74 -66.15 47.00 2.46
C CYS A 74 -65.25 45.77 2.68
N TYR A 75 -65.80 44.56 2.58
CA TYR A 75 -65.04 43.30 2.64
C TYR A 75 -64.45 42.94 1.26
N ILE A 76 -63.53 43.77 0.78
CA ILE A 76 -62.79 43.47 -0.46
C ILE A 76 -61.70 42.45 -0.14
N ARG A 77 -61.78 41.27 -0.75
CA ARG A 77 -60.76 40.21 -0.60
C ARG A 77 -59.72 40.25 -1.72
N TYR A 78 -60.09 40.71 -2.91
CA TYR A 78 -59.21 40.81 -4.08
C TYR A 78 -59.30 42.21 -4.67
N LEU A 79 -58.18 42.90 -4.80
CA LEU A 79 -58.15 44.28 -5.30
C LEU A 79 -57.11 44.40 -6.42
N SER A 80 -57.53 44.91 -7.58
CA SER A 80 -56.66 45.23 -8.71
C SER A 80 -56.72 46.72 -8.99
N ILE A 81 -55.57 47.41 -9.03
CA ILE A 81 -55.50 48.86 -9.20
C ILE A 81 -54.51 49.20 -10.32
N SER A 82 -54.95 49.97 -11.33
CA SER A 82 -54.05 50.69 -12.24
C SER A 82 -54.18 52.21 -12.03
N ASP A 83 -53.23 52.82 -11.30
CA ASP A 83 -53.33 54.22 -10.87
C ASP A 83 -52.24 55.11 -11.51
N GLU A 84 -52.51 55.63 -12.71
CA GLU A 84 -51.64 56.62 -13.36
C GLU A 84 -51.82 58.05 -12.79
N LEU A 85 -52.86 58.31 -11.99
CA LEU A 85 -53.35 59.67 -11.64
C LEU A 85 -53.39 60.01 -10.13
N ASN A 86 -52.85 59.14 -9.26
CA ASN A 86 -52.80 59.24 -7.79
C ASN A 86 -54.17 59.20 -7.06
N TYR A 87 -55.14 58.44 -7.56
CA TYR A 87 -56.43 58.25 -6.87
C TYR A 87 -56.32 57.41 -5.59
N LEU A 88 -55.20 56.70 -5.38
CA LEU A 88 -54.91 55.88 -4.21
C LEU A 88 -55.09 56.62 -2.88
N GLN A 89 -54.66 57.88 -2.79
CA GLN A 89 -54.74 58.66 -1.54
C GLN A 89 -56.16 58.93 -1.08
N ILE A 90 -57.09 59.12 -2.03
CA ILE A 90 -58.50 59.40 -1.75
C ILE A 90 -59.20 58.14 -1.19
N ILE A 91 -58.82 56.99 -1.72
CA ILE A 91 -59.33 55.68 -1.31
C ILE A 91 -58.77 55.24 0.06
N LEU A 92 -57.48 55.48 0.30
CA LEU A 92 -56.82 55.18 1.56
C LEU A 92 -57.43 55.92 2.78
N GLN A 93 -58.05 57.08 2.55
CA GLN A 93 -58.71 57.84 3.61
C GLN A 93 -60.14 57.36 3.92
N SER A 94 -60.74 56.54 3.06
CA SER A 94 -62.18 56.22 3.13
C SER A 94 -62.50 54.73 3.37
N ILE A 95 -61.63 53.80 2.95
CA ILE A 95 -61.88 52.34 3.02
C ILE A 95 -60.89 51.64 3.97
N SER A 96 -61.39 50.75 4.84
CA SER A 96 -60.55 49.90 5.69
C SER A 96 -60.16 48.58 4.99
N PHE A 97 -58.85 48.32 4.80
CA PHE A 97 -58.34 47.14 4.08
C PHE A 97 -58.01 45.92 4.96
N THR A 98 -58.60 45.84 6.15
CA THR A 98 -58.23 44.86 7.18
C THR A 98 -58.42 43.39 6.77
N ASN A 99 -59.26 43.08 5.79
CA ASN A 99 -59.57 41.71 5.33
C ASN A 99 -59.07 41.38 3.91
N LEU A 100 -58.18 42.20 3.35
CA LEU A 100 -57.68 42.02 1.99
C LEU A 100 -56.72 40.82 1.90
N LEU A 101 -57.08 39.79 1.12
CA LEU A 101 -56.29 38.58 0.95
C LEU A 101 -55.33 38.66 -0.23
N SER A 102 -55.72 39.38 -1.30
CA SER A 102 -54.86 39.61 -2.45
C SER A 102 -54.95 41.03 -2.99
N ILE A 103 -53.82 41.50 -3.51
CA ILE A 103 -53.75 42.79 -4.21
C ILE A 103 -52.91 42.65 -5.49
N LYS A 104 -53.38 43.26 -6.57
CA LYS A 104 -52.69 43.45 -7.84
C LYS A 104 -52.53 44.94 -8.10
N LEU A 105 -51.30 45.41 -8.23
CA LEU A 105 -51.01 46.82 -8.44
C LEU A 105 -50.32 47.01 -9.79
N TYR A 106 -50.82 47.95 -10.59
CA TYR A 106 -50.33 48.32 -11.90
C TYR A 106 -49.95 49.82 -11.89
N HIS A 107 -48.72 50.15 -12.24
CA HIS A 107 -48.21 51.53 -12.39
C HIS A 107 -48.32 52.45 -11.14
N VAL A 108 -48.28 51.89 -9.92
CA VAL A 108 -48.41 52.66 -8.65
C VAL A 108 -47.08 53.28 -8.17
N LYS A 109 -47.13 54.44 -7.53
CA LYS A 109 -45.97 55.10 -6.91
C LYS A 109 -45.56 54.46 -5.58
N LEU A 110 -44.25 54.30 -5.38
CA LEU A 110 -43.68 53.61 -4.22
C LEU A 110 -44.08 54.17 -2.84
N LYS A 111 -44.21 55.50 -2.73
CA LYS A 111 -44.59 56.16 -1.47
C LYS A 111 -46.01 55.79 -1.01
N GLU A 112 -46.89 55.48 -1.96
CA GLU A 112 -48.30 55.17 -1.69
C GLU A 112 -48.48 53.70 -1.33
N LEU A 113 -47.61 52.83 -1.87
CA LEU A 113 -47.52 51.40 -1.51
C LEU A 113 -47.32 51.18 -0.01
N LYS A 114 -46.45 52.01 0.61
CA LYS A 114 -46.14 51.92 2.05
C LYS A 114 -47.38 52.06 2.92
N ILE A 115 -48.31 52.92 2.51
CA ILE A 115 -49.54 53.23 3.26
C ILE A 115 -50.55 52.08 3.14
N ILE A 116 -50.69 51.49 1.94
CA ILE A 116 -51.58 50.33 1.74
C ILE A 116 -51.11 49.14 2.58
N LEU A 117 -49.81 48.81 2.49
CA LEU A 117 -49.26 47.63 3.15
C LEU A 117 -49.38 47.73 4.68
N GLN A 118 -49.27 48.95 5.26
CA GLN A 118 -49.44 49.19 6.71
C GLN A 118 -50.80 48.76 7.28
N HIS A 119 -51.82 48.58 6.44
CA HIS A 119 -53.20 48.33 6.88
C HIS A 119 -53.79 46.99 6.40
N CYS A 120 -53.00 46.09 5.79
CA CYS A 120 -53.48 44.84 5.19
C CYS A 120 -52.77 43.59 5.73
N GLN A 121 -53.47 42.45 5.82
CA GLN A 121 -52.85 41.12 6.03
C GLN A 121 -52.97 40.26 4.76
N LEU A 122 -52.01 40.40 3.85
CA LEU A 122 -52.05 39.80 2.52
C LEU A 122 -51.53 38.35 2.51
N LYS A 123 -52.17 37.49 1.70
CA LYS A 123 -51.73 36.12 1.40
C LYS A 123 -51.17 35.98 -0.02
N TYR A 124 -51.61 36.83 -0.95
CA TYR A 124 -51.15 36.88 -2.34
C TYR A 124 -50.83 38.33 -2.73
N PHE A 125 -49.64 38.61 -3.26
CA PHE A 125 -49.23 39.95 -3.65
C PHE A 125 -48.72 39.99 -5.08
N PHE A 126 -49.34 40.83 -5.91
CA PHE A 126 -48.92 41.07 -7.29
C PHE A 126 -48.62 42.56 -7.49
N ILE A 127 -47.47 42.85 -8.08
CA ILE A 127 -47.09 44.22 -8.43
C ILE A 127 -46.45 44.24 -9.82
N ASP A 128 -46.91 45.18 -10.63
CA ASP A 128 -46.46 45.48 -11.98
C ASP A 128 -46.27 47.01 -12.06
N THR A 129 -45.04 47.47 -12.24
CA THR A 129 -44.75 48.92 -12.11
C THR A 129 -43.77 49.42 -13.16
N ASN A 130 -44.13 50.56 -13.78
CA ASN A 130 -43.22 51.34 -14.62
C ASN A 130 -42.29 52.27 -13.81
N TYR A 131 -42.53 52.42 -12.51
CA TYR A 131 -41.85 53.39 -11.63
C TYR A 131 -40.78 52.78 -10.70
N ILE A 132 -40.60 51.46 -10.70
CA ILE A 132 -39.44 50.83 -10.06
C ILE A 132 -38.28 50.93 -11.04
N GLN A 133 -37.52 52.01 -10.89
CA GLN A 133 -36.42 52.37 -11.79
C GLN A 133 -35.03 52.07 -11.21
N ASN A 134 -34.93 51.72 -9.91
CA ASN A 134 -33.65 51.46 -9.25
C ASN A 134 -33.75 50.50 -8.06
N GLU A 135 -32.60 49.96 -7.66
CA GLU A 135 -32.42 49.06 -6.51
C GLU A 135 -32.94 49.62 -5.18
N LYS A 136 -32.79 50.93 -4.93
CA LYS A 136 -33.27 51.56 -3.69
C LYS A 136 -34.78 51.42 -3.53
N HIS A 137 -35.53 51.50 -4.63
CA HIS A 137 -36.97 51.33 -4.65
C HIS A 137 -37.37 49.88 -4.32
N LEU A 138 -36.66 48.90 -4.86
CA LEU A 138 -36.93 47.48 -4.58
C LEU A 138 -36.63 47.12 -3.12
N ASN A 139 -35.47 47.56 -2.62
CA ASN A 139 -35.06 47.35 -1.23
C ASN A 139 -36.04 48.01 -0.24
N GLU A 140 -36.58 49.19 -0.56
CA GLU A 140 -37.65 49.81 0.24
C GLU A 140 -38.93 48.96 0.25
N ILE A 141 -39.35 48.39 -0.88
CA ILE A 141 -40.53 47.51 -0.94
C ILE A 141 -40.33 46.29 -0.05
N PHE A 142 -39.19 45.60 -0.20
CA PHE A 142 -38.85 44.45 0.63
C PHE A 142 -38.78 44.85 2.12
N LYS A 143 -38.12 45.95 2.49
CA LYS A 143 -38.10 46.50 3.86
C LYS A 143 -39.49 46.75 4.42
N ILE A 144 -40.40 47.31 3.62
CA ILE A 144 -41.79 47.58 4.04
C ILE A 144 -42.53 46.27 4.30
N LEU A 145 -42.44 45.30 3.37
CA LEU A 145 -43.06 43.98 3.53
C LEU A 145 -42.50 43.23 4.75
N PHE A 146 -41.20 43.38 5.03
CA PHE A 146 -40.53 42.75 6.19
C PHE A 146 -40.91 43.35 7.53
N ASN A 147 -40.92 44.69 7.64
CA ASN A 147 -41.24 45.37 8.89
C ASN A 147 -42.67 45.10 9.36
N GLN A 148 -43.55 44.65 8.47
CA GLN A 148 -44.96 44.40 8.77
C GLN A 148 -45.30 42.92 9.04
N GLN A 149 -44.31 42.01 9.00
CA GLN A 149 -44.49 40.57 9.26
C GLN A 149 -45.65 39.91 8.47
N LEU A 150 -45.82 40.27 7.20
CA LEU A 150 -46.90 39.73 6.37
C LEU A 150 -46.68 38.24 6.04
N GLU A 151 -47.69 37.38 6.26
CA GLU A 151 -47.67 35.95 5.90
C GLU A 151 -47.99 35.71 4.41
N LEU A 152 -47.11 36.16 3.52
CA LEU A 152 -47.28 36.00 2.07
C LEU A 152 -47.01 34.55 1.62
N SER A 153 -47.98 33.95 0.93
CA SER A 153 -47.84 32.61 0.35
C SER A 153 -47.31 32.62 -1.09
N ILE A 154 -47.70 33.61 -1.89
CA ILE A 154 -47.28 33.80 -3.28
C ILE A 154 -47.01 35.28 -3.54
N MET A 155 -45.89 35.56 -4.19
CA MET A 155 -45.51 36.88 -4.66
C MET A 155 -45.22 36.83 -6.16
N GLN A 156 -45.81 37.72 -6.94
CA GLN A 156 -45.49 37.89 -8.35
C GLN A 156 -45.13 39.34 -8.62
N CYS A 157 -43.98 39.57 -9.22
CA CYS A 157 -43.49 40.89 -9.51
C CYS A 157 -43.05 40.98 -10.98
N HIS A 158 -43.64 41.94 -11.69
CA HIS A 158 -43.20 42.36 -13.02
C HIS A 158 -42.39 43.64 -12.84
N PHE A 159 -41.09 43.58 -13.17
CA PHE A 159 -40.20 44.73 -13.12
C PHE A 159 -39.71 45.05 -14.53
N HIS A 160 -39.61 46.33 -14.86
CA HIS A 160 -39.18 46.78 -16.19
C HIS A 160 -37.72 47.26 -16.24
N THR A 161 -36.90 47.00 -15.20
CA THR A 161 -35.48 47.41 -15.13
C THR A 161 -34.59 46.33 -14.49
N ASN A 162 -33.27 46.39 -14.75
CA ASN A 162 -32.28 45.43 -14.21
C ASN A 162 -32.15 45.57 -12.69
N LEU A 163 -32.13 44.42 -12.00
CA LEU A 163 -32.06 44.35 -10.54
C LEU A 163 -30.62 44.24 -10.04
N TYR A 164 -30.30 45.00 -9.00
CA TYR A 164 -29.11 44.83 -8.16
C TYR A 164 -29.58 44.67 -6.70
N PHE A 165 -28.99 43.74 -5.93
CA PHE A 165 -29.36 43.47 -4.54
C PHE A 165 -28.17 43.71 -3.59
N ILE A 166 -28.27 44.72 -2.73
CA ILE A 166 -27.35 44.96 -1.62
C ILE A 166 -27.67 44.01 -0.44
N GLU A 167 -26.62 43.38 0.07
CA GLU A 167 -26.62 42.50 1.24
C GLU A 167 -27.20 43.17 2.51
N GLU A 168 -28.50 43.06 2.75
CA GLU A 168 -29.07 43.23 4.09
C GLU A 168 -29.63 41.90 4.60
N LYS A 169 -29.12 41.45 5.76
CA LYS A 169 -29.44 40.17 6.44
C LYS A 169 -30.86 40.16 7.05
N ASN A 170 -31.91 40.29 6.25
CA ASN A 170 -33.28 40.14 6.73
C ASN A 170 -33.86 38.78 6.34
N LYS A 171 -34.34 38.02 7.34
CA LYS A 171 -34.84 36.65 7.21
C LYS A 171 -36.18 36.61 6.46
N LEU A 172 -36.17 36.18 5.19
CA LEU A 172 -37.36 35.74 4.47
C LEU A 172 -37.69 34.29 4.87
N SER A 173 -38.63 34.06 5.78
CA SER A 173 -38.85 32.70 6.31
C SER A 173 -40.15 32.01 5.90
N LYS A 174 -41.02 32.56 5.04
CA LYS A 174 -42.34 31.93 4.74
C LYS A 174 -42.83 31.99 3.28
N LEU A 175 -42.07 32.58 2.35
CA LEU A 175 -42.45 32.71 0.94
C LEU A 175 -42.29 31.37 0.20
N ARG A 176 -43.38 30.85 -0.37
CA ARG A 176 -43.38 29.53 -1.05
C ARG A 176 -43.26 29.63 -2.57
N ARG A 177 -43.72 30.72 -3.18
CA ARG A 177 -43.70 30.92 -4.63
C ARG A 177 -43.36 32.37 -4.98
N VAL A 178 -42.37 32.55 -5.86
CA VAL A 178 -41.93 33.85 -6.38
C VAL A 178 -41.87 33.79 -7.91
N ILE A 179 -42.36 34.82 -8.58
CA ILE A 179 -42.24 35.00 -10.04
C ILE A 179 -41.64 36.39 -10.28
N ILE A 180 -40.50 36.44 -10.99
CA ILE A 180 -39.73 37.63 -11.35
C ILE A 180 -39.66 37.69 -12.86
N ASP A 181 -40.48 38.54 -13.48
CA ASP A 181 -40.48 38.71 -14.94
C ASP A 181 -39.63 39.94 -15.33
N CYS A 182 -38.33 39.92 -15.02
CA CYS A 182 -37.35 40.98 -15.38
C CYS A 182 -35.93 40.44 -15.54
N ASP A 183 -35.07 41.16 -16.27
CA ASP A 183 -33.65 40.81 -16.43
C ASP A 183 -32.88 41.02 -15.12
N CYS A 184 -32.46 39.92 -14.49
CA CYS A 184 -31.67 39.90 -13.25
C CYS A 184 -30.21 39.53 -13.53
N PHE A 185 -29.24 40.14 -12.84
CA PHE A 185 -27.85 39.67 -12.90
C PHE A 185 -27.66 38.37 -12.12
N SER A 186 -26.70 37.54 -12.55
CA SER A 186 -26.50 36.21 -11.97
C SER A 186 -26.02 36.22 -10.50
N SER A 187 -25.21 37.21 -10.09
CA SER A 187 -24.77 37.40 -8.69
C SER A 187 -25.93 37.71 -7.76
N ASP A 188 -26.79 38.61 -8.20
CA ASP A 188 -27.98 39.08 -7.50
C ASP A 188 -29.02 37.97 -7.34
N PHE A 189 -29.20 37.16 -8.39
CA PHE A 189 -30.03 35.97 -8.38
C PHE A 189 -29.55 34.93 -7.34
N ILE A 190 -28.23 34.72 -7.25
CA ILE A 190 -27.64 33.79 -6.28
C ILE A 190 -27.88 34.26 -4.84
N VAL A 191 -27.69 35.55 -4.56
CA VAL A 191 -27.96 36.15 -3.24
C VAL A 191 -29.44 35.94 -2.87
N LEU A 192 -30.37 36.21 -3.79
CA LEU A 192 -31.80 36.04 -3.56
C LEU A 192 -32.17 34.60 -3.16
N ILE A 193 -31.67 33.59 -3.89
CA ILE A 193 -31.95 32.17 -3.59
C ILE A 193 -31.41 31.76 -2.23
N SER A 194 -30.19 32.21 -1.90
CA SER A 194 -29.54 31.87 -0.62
C SER A 194 -30.31 32.38 0.61
N GLN A 195 -31.05 33.48 0.46
CA GLN A 195 -31.81 34.11 1.54
C GLN A 195 -33.22 33.52 1.72
N LEU A 196 -33.80 32.90 0.69
CA LEU A 196 -35.21 32.46 0.62
C LEU A 196 -35.45 30.98 1.01
N ARG A 197 -35.09 30.55 2.22
CA ARG A 197 -35.01 29.12 2.62
C ARG A 197 -36.30 28.26 2.56
N GLU A 198 -37.49 28.83 2.39
CA GLU A 198 -38.77 28.07 2.25
C GLU A 198 -39.37 28.11 0.84
N LEU A 199 -38.65 28.69 -0.12
CA LEU A 199 -39.11 28.82 -1.50
C LEU A 199 -39.22 27.45 -2.18
N ARG A 200 -40.38 27.16 -2.79
CA ARG A 200 -40.65 25.91 -3.51
C ARG A 200 -40.71 26.08 -5.03
N TYR A 201 -41.13 27.25 -5.50
CA TYR A 201 -41.25 27.60 -6.91
C TYR A 201 -40.65 28.98 -7.19
N LEU A 202 -39.79 29.07 -8.20
CA LEU A 202 -39.21 30.32 -8.67
C LEU A 202 -39.25 30.39 -10.21
N ASN A 203 -39.73 31.50 -10.77
CA ASN A 203 -39.58 31.83 -12.19
C ASN A 203 -38.78 33.14 -12.30
N ALA A 204 -37.72 33.19 -13.10
CA ALA A 204 -36.89 34.38 -13.27
C ALA A 204 -36.28 34.47 -14.68
N ARG A 205 -36.08 35.69 -15.18
CA ARG A 205 -35.24 35.98 -16.35
C ARG A 205 -33.87 36.47 -15.90
N ILE A 206 -32.79 35.90 -16.41
CA ILE A 206 -31.42 36.22 -15.98
C ILE A 206 -30.59 36.63 -17.19
N ASN A 207 -29.91 37.77 -17.08
CA ASN A 207 -29.16 38.40 -18.16
C ASN A 207 -27.96 39.19 -17.64
N ASP A 208 -26.74 38.89 -18.12
CA ASP A 208 -25.48 39.56 -17.71
C ASP A 208 -24.91 40.44 -18.86
N TYR A 209 -25.51 41.60 -19.11
CA TYR A 209 -24.93 42.61 -20.01
C TYR A 209 -23.99 43.57 -19.22
N ASN A 210 -22.73 43.64 -19.66
CA ASN A 210 -21.62 44.51 -19.18
C ASN A 210 -20.78 43.98 -18.00
N ARG A 211 -19.46 43.94 -18.23
CA ARG A 211 -18.39 43.27 -17.46
C ARG A 211 -17.93 43.93 -16.15
N GLU A 212 -18.53 45.01 -15.68
CA GLU A 212 -17.83 45.91 -14.73
C GLU A 212 -18.37 45.95 -13.29
N TYR A 213 -19.42 45.21 -12.93
CA TYR A 213 -19.98 45.29 -11.57
C TYR A 213 -19.94 43.96 -10.80
N MET A 214 -19.09 43.96 -9.77
CA MET A 214 -19.10 43.19 -8.51
C MET A 214 -18.73 41.69 -8.50
N ASP A 215 -17.41 41.42 -8.42
CA ASP A 215 -16.80 40.18 -7.89
C ASP A 215 -16.69 40.20 -6.36
N LYS A 216 -17.81 40.30 -5.63
CA LYS A 216 -17.78 40.20 -4.16
C LYS A 216 -18.75 39.14 -3.64
N ASP A 217 -18.17 38.18 -2.91
CA ASP A 217 -18.80 37.42 -1.83
C ASP A 217 -19.81 36.29 -2.17
N ILE A 218 -19.54 35.44 -3.18
CA ILE A 218 -20.38 34.23 -3.43
C ILE A 218 -19.88 32.97 -2.68
N ASP A 219 -18.60 32.90 -2.27
CA ASP A 219 -17.95 31.70 -1.71
C ASP A 219 -18.51 31.21 -0.34
N HIS A 220 -19.49 31.91 0.24
CA HIS A 220 -20.06 31.62 1.56
C HIS A 220 -21.57 31.40 1.59
N LEU A 221 -22.23 31.31 0.43
CA LEU A 221 -23.67 31.14 0.35
C LEU A 221 -24.07 29.65 0.42
N THR A 222 -24.92 29.31 1.40
CA THR A 222 -25.55 27.99 1.49
C THR A 222 -26.76 27.94 0.56
N GLY A 223 -26.86 26.88 -0.25
CA GLY A 223 -27.97 26.68 -1.18
C GLY A 223 -29.35 26.53 -0.52
N ASN A 224 -30.40 26.65 -1.32
CA ASN A 224 -31.78 26.53 -0.86
C ASN A 224 -32.30 25.10 -1.08
N GLU A 225 -32.43 24.34 0.02
CA GLU A 225 -32.82 22.93 -0.03
C GLU A 225 -34.32 22.71 -0.28
N SER A 226 -35.19 23.72 -0.13
CA SER A 226 -36.64 23.56 -0.29
C SER A 226 -37.17 23.77 -1.71
N LEU A 227 -36.31 24.18 -2.64
CA LEU A 227 -36.69 24.55 -4.00
C LEU A 227 -37.02 23.30 -4.84
N HIS A 228 -38.26 23.18 -5.32
CA HIS A 228 -38.72 22.00 -6.06
C HIS A 228 -38.85 22.22 -7.57
N SER A 229 -39.19 23.45 -8.00
CA SER A 229 -39.38 23.79 -9.42
C SER A 229 -38.79 25.17 -9.72
N LEU A 230 -38.09 25.25 -10.85
CA LEU A 230 -37.40 26.43 -11.30
C LEU A 230 -37.63 26.63 -12.80
N ILE A 231 -38.05 27.81 -13.21
CA ILE A 231 -38.12 28.21 -14.61
C ILE A 231 -37.14 29.37 -14.79
N LEU A 232 -36.18 29.21 -15.70
CA LEU A 232 -35.20 30.25 -15.99
C LEU A 232 -35.25 30.64 -17.47
N HIS A 233 -35.45 31.92 -17.71
CA HIS A 233 -35.28 32.52 -19.03
C HIS A 233 -33.87 33.12 -19.09
N ILE A 234 -32.96 32.46 -19.81
CA ILE A 234 -31.52 32.80 -19.79
C ILE A 234 -31.12 33.46 -21.11
N GLU A 235 -30.49 34.64 -21.01
CA GLU A 235 -29.84 35.35 -22.11
C GLU A 235 -28.42 35.77 -21.67
N ASN A 236 -27.38 35.48 -22.47
CA ASN A 236 -26.00 35.96 -22.25
C ASN A 236 -25.38 35.74 -20.85
N ILE A 237 -25.37 34.51 -20.32
CA ILE A 237 -24.71 34.15 -19.03
C ILE A 237 -23.44 33.32 -19.24
N GLU A 238 -22.37 33.59 -18.47
CA GLU A 238 -21.14 32.78 -18.46
C GLU A 238 -21.32 31.40 -17.78
N LEU A 239 -20.65 30.39 -18.34
CA LEU A 239 -20.73 28.99 -17.93
C LEU A 239 -20.37 28.73 -16.46
N ASP A 240 -19.36 29.42 -15.94
CA ASP A 240 -18.93 29.28 -14.54
C ASP A 240 -20.02 29.77 -13.57
N ARG A 241 -20.74 30.83 -13.93
CA ARG A 241 -21.86 31.36 -13.14
C ARG A 241 -23.09 30.46 -13.24
N LEU A 242 -23.37 29.90 -14.41
CA LEU A 242 -24.43 28.90 -14.60
C LEU A 242 -24.18 27.64 -13.73
N LEU A 243 -22.95 27.14 -13.72
CA LEU A 243 -22.55 25.98 -12.89
C LEU A 243 -22.67 26.28 -11.39
N LEU A 244 -22.35 27.50 -10.98
CA LEU A 244 -22.49 27.95 -9.59
C LEU A 244 -23.98 27.99 -9.17
N ILE A 245 -24.86 28.54 -10.01
CA ILE A 245 -26.31 28.54 -9.80
C ILE A 245 -26.82 27.10 -9.60
N PHE A 246 -26.42 26.16 -10.46
CA PHE A 246 -26.82 24.75 -10.31
C PHE A 246 -26.24 24.09 -9.05
N SER A 247 -25.00 24.42 -8.67
CA SER A 247 -24.36 23.85 -7.47
C SER A 247 -25.07 24.23 -6.16
N LEU A 248 -25.81 25.34 -6.15
CA LEU A 248 -26.59 25.82 -5.02
C LEU A 248 -28.00 25.22 -4.94
N MET A 249 -28.37 24.33 -5.88
CA MET A 249 -29.71 23.76 -6.04
C MET A 249 -29.69 22.23 -5.97
N ILE A 250 -29.90 21.66 -4.78
CA ILE A 250 -29.74 20.22 -4.55
C ILE A 250 -31.03 19.42 -4.85
N ASN A 251 -32.22 20.04 -4.78
CA ASN A 251 -33.53 19.36 -4.78
C ASN A 251 -34.52 19.78 -5.90
N VAL A 252 -34.04 20.44 -6.96
CA VAL A 252 -34.90 20.89 -8.06
C VAL A 252 -35.23 19.72 -8.99
N HIS A 253 -36.52 19.42 -9.15
CA HIS A 253 -36.99 18.28 -9.95
C HIS A 253 -37.38 18.65 -11.39
N ILE A 254 -37.71 19.92 -11.64
CA ILE A 254 -38.13 20.43 -12.95
C ILE A 254 -37.39 21.75 -13.21
N ILE A 255 -36.61 21.78 -14.29
CA ILE A 255 -35.90 22.95 -14.82
C ILE A 255 -36.39 23.16 -16.25
N ASP A 256 -36.97 24.31 -16.54
CA ASP A 256 -37.39 24.71 -17.89
C ASP A 256 -36.57 25.92 -18.32
N LEU A 257 -35.84 25.80 -19.44
CA LEU A 257 -34.91 26.80 -19.97
C LEU A 257 -35.43 27.32 -21.30
N ASN A 258 -35.83 28.59 -21.36
CA ASN A 258 -36.36 29.22 -22.58
C ASN A 258 -35.60 30.52 -22.89
N GLY A 259 -34.68 30.46 -23.86
CA GLY A 259 -33.89 31.61 -24.34
C GLY A 259 -32.79 31.19 -25.34
N THR A 260 -32.24 32.17 -26.08
CA THR A 260 -31.02 31.97 -26.86
C THR A 260 -29.83 32.12 -25.93
N ILE A 261 -29.29 30.99 -25.47
CA ILE A 261 -27.94 31.03 -24.94
C ILE A 261 -26.99 31.08 -26.14
N ASP A 262 -26.03 32.00 -26.11
CA ASP A 262 -24.84 31.94 -26.97
C ASP A 262 -24.05 30.69 -26.56
N PHE A 263 -24.48 29.53 -27.07
CA PHE A 263 -23.90 28.22 -26.77
C PHE A 263 -23.19 27.67 -28.00
N ASP A 264 -21.92 27.39 -27.84
CA ASP A 264 -21.30 26.30 -28.58
C ASP A 264 -21.76 24.99 -27.92
N ILE A 265 -22.77 24.34 -28.50
CA ILE A 265 -23.28 23.01 -28.07
C ILE A 265 -22.14 22.00 -27.90
N ASN A 266 -21.03 22.18 -28.63
CA ASN A 266 -19.85 21.36 -28.49
C ASN A 266 -19.22 21.48 -27.11
N HIS A 267 -19.24 22.65 -26.46
CA HIS A 267 -18.57 22.88 -25.18
C HIS A 267 -19.33 22.29 -23.98
N VAL A 268 -20.66 22.21 -24.04
CA VAL A 268 -21.49 21.51 -23.03
C VAL A 268 -21.42 20.01 -23.22
N LEU A 269 -21.52 19.52 -24.46
CA LEU A 269 -21.24 18.11 -24.77
C LEU A 269 -19.80 17.73 -24.42
N GLU A 270 -18.84 18.65 -24.54
CA GLU A 270 -17.45 18.47 -24.14
C GLU A 270 -17.30 18.45 -22.62
N LEU A 271 -18.02 19.27 -21.86
CA LEU A 271 -18.02 19.20 -20.39
C LEU A 271 -18.72 17.96 -19.84
N GLU A 272 -19.87 17.58 -20.40
CA GLU A 272 -20.56 16.34 -20.03
C GLU A 272 -19.75 15.12 -20.48
N ARG A 273 -19.15 15.15 -21.70
CA ARG A 273 -18.15 14.15 -22.11
C ARG A 273 -16.94 14.19 -21.20
N ASN A 274 -16.45 15.34 -20.75
CA ASN A 274 -15.27 15.42 -19.87
C ASN A 274 -15.59 14.89 -18.48
N TYR A 275 -16.79 15.11 -17.94
CA TYR A 275 -17.19 14.61 -16.64
C TYR A 275 -17.52 13.10 -16.67
N THR A 276 -18.28 12.65 -17.66
CA THR A 276 -18.57 11.22 -17.88
C THR A 276 -17.32 10.45 -18.30
N SER A 277 -16.47 11.01 -19.17
CA SER A 277 -15.17 10.43 -19.51
C SER A 277 -14.23 10.42 -18.32
N PHE A 278 -14.20 11.44 -17.45
CA PHE A 278 -13.35 11.43 -16.26
C PHE A 278 -13.74 10.29 -15.31
N ARG A 279 -15.05 10.11 -15.06
CA ARG A 279 -15.56 8.99 -14.25
C ARG A 279 -15.26 7.64 -14.90
N TYR A 280 -15.49 7.52 -16.21
CA TYR A 280 -15.20 6.32 -16.99
C TYR A 280 -13.70 6.01 -17.06
N MET A 281 -12.85 7.03 -17.11
CA MET A 281 -11.38 6.92 -17.07
C MET A 281 -10.90 6.47 -15.69
N ASN A 282 -11.53 6.91 -14.60
CA ASN A 282 -11.26 6.39 -13.25
C ASN A 282 -11.64 4.91 -13.13
N TYR A 283 -12.81 4.50 -13.64
CA TYR A 283 -13.19 3.09 -13.67
C TYR A 283 -12.25 2.24 -14.53
N LYS A 284 -11.87 2.71 -15.73
CA LYS A 284 -10.88 2.05 -16.59
C LYS A 284 -9.52 1.91 -15.90
N PHE A 285 -9.06 2.97 -15.24
CA PHE A 285 -7.81 2.95 -14.48
C PHE A 285 -7.87 1.91 -13.35
N LEU A 286 -8.95 1.90 -12.57
CA LEU A 286 -9.16 0.93 -11.50
C LEU A 286 -9.25 -0.50 -12.03
N SER A 287 -9.96 -0.74 -13.14
CA SER A 287 -10.06 -2.08 -13.74
C SER A 287 -8.72 -2.59 -14.28
N LEU A 288 -7.90 -1.72 -14.87
CA LEU A 288 -6.57 -2.08 -15.35
C LEU A 288 -5.61 -2.37 -14.19
N ASN A 289 -5.72 -1.61 -13.10
CA ASN A 289 -5.01 -1.91 -11.87
C ASN A 289 -5.43 -3.26 -11.29
N PHE A 290 -6.72 -3.57 -11.28
CA PHE A 290 -7.22 -4.86 -10.82
C PHE A 290 -6.66 -6.02 -11.67
N LEU A 291 -6.62 -5.87 -12.99
CA LEU A 291 -5.98 -6.83 -13.90
C LEU A 291 -4.48 -7.00 -13.58
N TYR A 292 -3.78 -5.89 -13.32
CA TYR A 292 -2.37 -5.92 -12.95
C TYR A 292 -2.16 -6.67 -11.63
N ILE A 293 -2.99 -6.43 -10.61
CA ILE A 293 -2.93 -7.13 -9.32
C ILE A 293 -3.22 -8.62 -9.49
N ILE A 294 -4.18 -9.01 -10.34
CA ILE A 294 -4.40 -10.44 -10.66
C ILE A 294 -3.14 -11.05 -11.27
N GLY A 295 -2.54 -10.39 -12.25
CA GLY A 295 -1.29 -10.85 -12.87
C GLY A 295 -0.17 -10.99 -11.84
N LEU A 296 -0.04 -10.03 -10.92
CA LEU A 296 0.92 -10.07 -9.84
C LEU A 296 0.68 -11.23 -8.87
N ILE A 297 -0.58 -11.54 -8.52
CA ILE A 297 -0.92 -12.69 -7.69
C ILE A 297 -0.54 -14.01 -8.38
N PHE A 298 -0.81 -14.15 -9.68
CA PHE A 298 -0.37 -15.31 -10.46
C PHE A 298 1.15 -15.45 -10.47
N PHE A 299 1.87 -14.33 -10.66
CA PHE A 299 3.32 -14.29 -10.59
C PHE A 299 3.84 -14.77 -9.24
N LEU A 300 3.35 -14.18 -8.13
CA LEU A 300 3.77 -14.52 -6.77
C LEU A 300 3.47 -15.98 -6.43
N ASN A 301 2.29 -16.49 -6.81
CA ASN A 301 1.90 -17.88 -6.58
C ASN A 301 2.70 -18.90 -7.40
N GLY A 302 3.37 -18.47 -8.46
CA GLY A 302 4.28 -19.32 -9.23
C GLY A 302 5.74 -19.16 -8.84
N PHE A 303 6.12 -17.97 -8.38
CA PHE A 303 7.50 -17.61 -8.06
C PHE A 303 7.90 -17.91 -6.60
N LEU A 304 7.03 -17.62 -5.63
CA LEU A 304 7.34 -17.84 -4.21
C LEU A 304 7.07 -19.31 -3.84
N LEU A 305 8.14 -20.06 -3.54
CA LEU A 305 8.06 -21.46 -3.10
C LEU A 305 7.63 -21.54 -1.63
N THR A 306 6.50 -22.19 -1.34
CA THR A 306 5.96 -22.30 0.02
C THR A 306 5.74 -23.75 0.41
N ARG A 307 6.33 -24.20 1.53
CA ARG A 307 5.96 -25.48 2.17
C ARG A 307 5.36 -25.20 3.55
N ARG A 308 4.33 -25.97 3.90
CA ARG A 308 3.82 -25.98 5.27
C ARG A 308 4.76 -26.79 6.15
N VAL A 309 5.40 -26.12 7.10
CA VAL A 309 6.24 -26.77 8.12
C VAL A 309 5.35 -27.50 9.13
N ILE A 310 5.70 -28.76 9.45
CA ILE A 310 5.00 -29.59 10.43
C ILE A 310 5.89 -29.72 11.67
N LEU A 311 5.43 -29.19 12.81
CA LEU A 311 6.19 -29.14 14.07
C LEU A 311 5.97 -30.38 14.95
N GLN A 312 5.76 -31.55 14.33
CA GLN A 312 5.66 -32.81 15.04
C GLN A 312 7.04 -33.46 15.15
N ASN A 313 7.26 -34.20 16.23
CA ASN A 313 8.49 -34.95 16.46
C ASN A 313 8.23 -36.44 16.31
N SER A 314 9.26 -37.20 15.93
CA SER A 314 9.21 -38.66 15.97
C SER A 314 9.06 -39.12 17.43
N ILE A 315 8.11 -40.03 17.67
CA ILE A 315 7.75 -40.55 19.00
C ILE A 315 8.06 -42.05 19.04
N GLY A 316 8.68 -42.48 20.13
CA GLY A 316 9.01 -43.89 20.36
C GLY A 316 10.45 -44.05 20.85
N THR A 317 10.95 -45.28 20.79
CA THR A 317 12.33 -45.63 21.12
C THR A 317 12.96 -46.40 19.98
N PHE A 318 14.22 -46.12 19.66
CA PHE A 318 14.95 -46.92 18.68
C PHE A 318 15.01 -48.39 19.12
N PRO A 319 14.81 -49.37 18.22
CA PRO A 319 14.69 -50.78 18.62
C PRO A 319 15.94 -51.28 19.38
N LEU A 320 15.74 -51.74 20.63
CA LEU A 320 16.82 -52.27 21.49
C LEU A 320 17.50 -53.52 20.93
N SER A 321 16.85 -54.23 20.00
CA SER A 321 17.40 -55.42 19.34
C SER A 321 18.52 -55.11 18.35
N ILE A 322 18.70 -53.83 17.96
CA ILE A 322 19.73 -53.41 17.01
C ILE A 322 20.97 -53.01 17.81
N PRO A 323 22.12 -53.70 17.66
CA PRO A 323 23.32 -53.39 18.43
C PRO A 323 23.93 -52.05 18.03
N ILE A 324 24.58 -51.38 18.98
CA ILE A 324 25.34 -50.15 18.71
C ILE A 324 26.58 -50.48 17.89
N GLU A 325 26.71 -49.85 16.72
CA GLU A 325 27.82 -50.14 15.81
C GLU A 325 29.05 -49.30 16.11
N PHE A 326 28.87 -48.02 16.43
CA PHE A 326 29.95 -47.05 16.60
C PHE A 326 29.79 -46.29 17.91
N ASN A 327 30.81 -46.29 18.75
CA ASN A 327 30.81 -45.51 19.98
C ASN A 327 31.03 -44.03 19.67
N GLN A 328 31.97 -43.73 18.78
CA GLN A 328 32.31 -42.38 18.36
C GLN A 328 31.92 -42.17 16.89
N VAL A 329 31.11 -41.15 16.63
CA VAL A 329 30.72 -40.72 15.27
C VAL A 329 31.19 -39.29 15.09
N ILE A 330 32.02 -39.04 14.09
CA ILE A 330 32.58 -37.72 13.75
C ILE A 330 32.02 -37.30 12.40
N LEU A 331 31.29 -36.18 12.39
CA LEU A 331 30.82 -35.51 11.19
C LEU A 331 31.68 -34.27 10.94
N ILE A 332 32.48 -34.31 9.87
CA ILE A 332 33.20 -33.16 9.36
C ILE A 332 32.37 -32.58 8.21
N VAL A 333 31.97 -31.32 8.36
CA VAL A 333 31.34 -30.54 7.29
C VAL A 333 32.41 -29.59 6.78
N ILE A 334 32.72 -29.66 5.48
CA ILE A 334 33.64 -28.73 4.83
C ILE A 334 32.80 -27.87 3.89
N ASP A 335 32.70 -26.58 4.21
CA ASP A 335 31.91 -25.63 3.44
C ASP A 335 32.41 -25.57 2.00
N ALA A 336 31.48 -25.67 1.04
CA ALA A 336 31.71 -25.69 -0.40
C ALA A 336 32.62 -26.84 -0.93
N LEU A 337 32.66 -28.00 -0.25
CA LEU A 337 33.41 -29.17 -0.73
C LEU A 337 32.75 -29.86 -1.94
N ARG A 338 33.21 -29.49 -3.12
CA ARG A 338 32.84 -30.12 -4.39
C ARG A 338 33.31 -31.57 -4.49
N TYR A 339 32.56 -32.38 -5.24
CA TYR A 339 32.92 -33.77 -5.50
C TYR A 339 34.28 -33.93 -6.19
N ASP A 340 34.62 -33.03 -7.13
CA ASP A 340 35.88 -33.08 -7.88
C ASP A 340 37.10 -32.55 -7.10
N PHE A 341 36.93 -32.00 -5.89
CA PHE A 341 38.03 -31.63 -5.01
C PHE A 341 38.65 -32.83 -4.30
N ILE A 342 37.85 -33.86 -4.04
CA ILE A 342 38.25 -35.06 -3.29
C ILE A 342 38.44 -36.29 -4.20
N LYS A 343 37.73 -36.33 -5.34
CA LYS A 343 37.79 -37.47 -6.27
C LYS A 343 39.18 -37.55 -6.90
N PRO A 344 39.86 -38.71 -6.86
CA PRO A 344 41.09 -38.92 -7.60
C PRO A 344 40.88 -38.70 -9.10
N ASN A 345 41.72 -37.86 -9.71
CA ASN A 345 41.65 -37.57 -11.14
C ASN A 345 42.97 -37.93 -11.82
N ASN A 346 42.91 -38.73 -12.88
CA ASN A 346 44.08 -39.15 -13.66
C ASN A 346 44.34 -38.28 -14.89
N ASP A 347 43.50 -37.26 -15.13
CA ASP A 347 43.64 -36.36 -16.27
C ASP A 347 44.89 -35.46 -16.14
N SER A 348 45.51 -35.14 -17.27
CA SER A 348 46.75 -34.33 -17.35
C SER A 348 46.55 -32.83 -17.11
N ILE A 349 45.33 -32.39 -16.80
CA ILE A 349 44.99 -30.98 -16.57
C ILE A 349 45.35 -30.62 -15.13
N ASN A 350 46.38 -29.80 -14.97
CA ASN A 350 46.95 -29.45 -13.67
C ASN A 350 46.18 -28.27 -13.04
N ASN A 351 44.97 -28.51 -12.52
CA ASN A 351 44.23 -27.53 -11.73
C ASN A 351 44.70 -27.55 -10.27
N ASN A 352 44.77 -26.39 -9.63
CA ASN A 352 45.28 -26.26 -8.26
C ASN A 352 44.45 -27.02 -7.21
N TYR A 353 43.20 -27.38 -7.49
CA TYR A 353 42.34 -28.12 -6.57
C TYR A 353 42.34 -29.65 -6.80
N LEU A 354 42.80 -30.14 -7.96
CA LEU A 354 42.75 -31.57 -8.28
C LEU A 354 43.84 -32.33 -7.53
N ASN A 355 43.52 -33.53 -7.05
CA ASN A 355 44.45 -34.43 -6.34
C ASN A 355 45.16 -33.78 -5.14
N GLN A 356 44.50 -32.86 -4.44
CA GLN A 356 45.04 -32.21 -3.24
C GLN A 356 44.62 -32.88 -1.93
N MET A 357 43.98 -34.05 -2.03
CA MET A 357 43.63 -34.92 -0.89
C MET A 357 44.22 -36.33 -1.06
N PRO A 358 45.57 -36.46 -1.10
CA PRO A 358 46.24 -37.73 -1.41
C PRO A 358 46.03 -38.81 -0.34
N PHE A 359 45.84 -38.46 0.93
CA PHE A 359 45.58 -39.46 1.97
C PHE A 359 44.18 -40.07 1.84
N VAL A 360 43.19 -39.28 1.42
CA VAL A 360 41.87 -39.82 1.07
C VAL A 360 41.99 -40.83 -0.05
N GLN A 361 42.75 -40.51 -1.11
CA GLN A 361 43.02 -41.44 -2.20
C GLN A 361 43.68 -42.74 -1.70
N GLU A 362 44.70 -42.64 -0.85
CA GLU A 362 45.37 -43.78 -0.23
C GLU A 362 44.37 -44.68 0.54
N LEU A 363 43.46 -44.09 1.32
CA LEU A 363 42.44 -44.85 2.04
C LEU A 363 41.49 -45.58 1.07
N LEU A 364 41.03 -44.91 0.02
CA LEU A 364 40.13 -45.51 -0.97
C LEU A 364 40.77 -46.70 -1.70
N GLU A 365 42.08 -46.66 -1.93
CA GLU A 365 42.84 -47.72 -2.59
C GLU A 365 43.18 -48.87 -1.62
N ILE A 366 43.82 -48.56 -0.50
CA ILE A 366 44.38 -49.55 0.44
C ILE A 366 43.30 -50.11 1.37
N LYS A 367 42.38 -49.25 1.82
CA LYS A 367 41.32 -49.57 2.79
C LYS A 367 39.93 -49.53 2.15
N SER A 368 39.79 -49.98 0.91
CA SER A 368 38.53 -50.01 0.13
C SER A 368 37.34 -50.73 0.78
N LYS A 369 37.56 -51.58 1.80
CA LYS A 369 36.49 -52.22 2.60
C LYS A 369 36.18 -51.48 3.92
N GLN A 370 36.83 -50.36 4.16
CA GLN A 370 36.68 -49.51 5.35
C GLN A 370 36.46 -48.04 5.00
N SER A 371 36.63 -47.66 3.73
CA SER A 371 36.33 -46.34 3.21
C SER A 371 35.48 -46.39 1.95
N ILE A 372 34.64 -45.38 1.76
CA ILE A 372 33.83 -45.20 0.56
C ILE A 372 33.71 -43.71 0.23
N LEU A 373 33.69 -43.40 -1.07
CA LEU A 373 33.42 -42.06 -1.60
C LEU A 373 32.12 -42.11 -2.41
N LEU A 374 31.21 -41.19 -2.12
CA LEU A 374 29.93 -41.03 -2.80
C LEU A 374 29.78 -39.59 -3.31
N ARG A 375 29.10 -39.44 -4.45
CA ARG A 375 28.68 -38.13 -4.94
C ARG A 375 27.38 -37.72 -4.28
N LEU A 376 27.38 -36.58 -3.59
CA LEU A 376 26.26 -36.09 -2.80
C LEU A 376 25.62 -34.89 -3.50
N ILE A 377 24.32 -34.97 -3.81
CA ILE A 377 23.60 -33.92 -4.53
C ILE A 377 22.83 -33.04 -3.56
N ALA A 378 23.23 -31.77 -3.46
CA ALA A 378 22.56 -30.74 -2.68
C ALA A 378 21.42 -30.11 -3.47
N ASP A 379 20.20 -30.10 -2.91
CA ASP A 379 19.06 -29.44 -3.55
C ASP A 379 19.18 -27.90 -3.45
N PRO A 380 18.88 -27.12 -4.50
CA PRO A 380 18.92 -25.65 -4.43
C PRO A 380 17.85 -25.09 -3.48
N PRO A 381 18.08 -23.94 -2.83
CA PRO A 381 19.28 -23.09 -2.90
C PRO A 381 20.48 -23.68 -2.15
N THR A 382 21.66 -23.58 -2.76
CA THR A 382 22.96 -24.06 -2.28
C THR A 382 23.64 -23.05 -1.34
N THR A 383 22.90 -22.55 -0.36
CA THR A 383 23.44 -21.66 0.69
C THR A 383 23.67 -22.43 1.99
N THR A 384 24.81 -22.25 2.65
CA THR A 384 25.23 -22.93 3.90
C THR A 384 24.08 -23.18 4.87
N LEU A 385 23.37 -22.13 5.30
CA LEU A 385 22.28 -22.24 6.28
C LEU A 385 21.18 -23.22 5.82
N GLN A 386 20.74 -23.14 4.56
CA GLN A 386 19.71 -24.03 4.03
C GLN A 386 20.20 -25.47 3.91
N ARG A 387 21.49 -25.66 3.63
CA ARG A 387 22.12 -26.98 3.54
C ARG A 387 22.26 -27.59 4.93
N LEU A 388 22.70 -26.83 5.93
CA LEU A 388 22.74 -27.27 7.34
C LEU A 388 21.35 -27.66 7.85
N LYS A 389 20.30 -26.91 7.50
CA LYS A 389 18.91 -27.30 7.76
C LYS A 389 18.61 -28.67 7.13
N ALA A 390 18.84 -28.83 5.84
CA ALA A 390 18.57 -30.09 5.13
C ALA A 390 19.36 -31.29 5.70
N LEU A 391 20.62 -31.08 6.07
CA LEU A 391 21.54 -32.06 6.64
C LEU A 391 21.18 -32.55 8.05
N THR A 392 20.23 -31.87 8.72
CA THR A 392 19.80 -32.22 10.08
C THR A 392 18.32 -32.61 10.15
N THR A 393 17.47 -32.12 9.25
CA THR A 393 16.03 -32.42 9.21
C THR A 393 15.65 -33.47 8.17
N GLY A 394 16.42 -33.61 7.09
CA GLY A 394 16.13 -34.50 5.97
C GLY A 394 15.02 -33.95 5.07
N THR A 395 14.74 -32.65 5.15
CA THR A 395 13.67 -31.99 4.40
C THR A 395 14.22 -31.22 3.19
N LEU A 396 13.38 -31.07 2.15
CA LEU A 396 13.68 -30.17 1.03
C LEU A 396 13.54 -28.69 1.47
N PRO A 397 14.43 -27.79 1.02
CA PRO A 397 14.39 -26.36 1.33
C PRO A 397 13.20 -25.65 0.64
N THR A 398 12.71 -24.53 1.19
CA THR A 398 11.73 -23.65 0.52
C THR A 398 12.02 -22.16 0.69
N PHE A 399 11.43 -21.32 -0.17
CA PHE A 399 11.68 -19.87 -0.20
C PHE A 399 11.15 -19.12 1.03
N ILE A 400 9.98 -19.47 1.58
CA ILE A 400 9.50 -18.85 2.83
C ILE A 400 10.45 -19.14 3.99
N ASP A 401 11.11 -20.30 4.00
CA ASP A 401 12.13 -20.59 5.01
C ASP A 401 13.33 -19.62 4.90
N ILE A 402 13.60 -19.07 3.71
CA ILE A 402 14.63 -18.04 3.52
C ILE A 402 14.23 -16.71 4.17
N SER A 403 12.96 -16.32 4.14
CA SER A 403 12.52 -15.11 4.85
C SER A 403 12.53 -15.30 6.37
N TYR A 404 12.29 -16.53 6.86
CA TYR A 404 12.49 -16.88 8.27
C TYR A 404 13.96 -16.79 8.71
N ASN A 405 14.93 -17.05 7.83
CA ASN A 405 16.37 -16.83 8.11
C ASN A 405 16.70 -15.40 8.54
N PHE A 406 15.82 -14.42 8.30
CA PHE A 406 16.05 -13.02 8.66
C PHE A 406 15.24 -12.55 9.88
N ILE A 407 14.29 -13.36 10.38
CA ILE A 407 13.37 -13.00 11.49
C ILE A 407 13.58 -13.90 12.72
N GLY A 408 14.26 -15.04 12.55
CA GLY A 408 14.72 -15.93 13.62
C GLY A 408 15.32 -17.19 13.02
N TYR A 409 16.61 -17.41 13.26
CA TYR A 409 17.38 -18.52 12.68
C TYR A 409 16.95 -19.91 13.18
N GLU A 410 16.15 -19.97 14.24
CA GLU A 410 15.85 -21.22 14.95
C GLU A 410 15.04 -22.21 14.09
N ILE A 411 15.60 -23.41 13.91
CA ILE A 411 14.89 -24.54 13.31
C ILE A 411 14.04 -25.21 14.39
N GLN A 412 12.72 -25.00 14.29
CA GLN A 412 11.73 -25.62 15.16
C GLN A 412 11.32 -27.03 14.72
N GLU A 413 11.62 -27.39 13.47
CA GLU A 413 11.35 -28.73 12.93
C GLU A 413 12.14 -29.80 13.68
N ASP A 414 11.55 -31.00 13.72
CA ASP A 414 12.25 -32.16 14.25
C ASP A 414 13.53 -32.43 13.44
N ASN A 415 14.60 -32.77 14.14
CA ASN A 415 15.93 -32.89 13.57
C ASN A 415 16.80 -33.83 14.40
N ILE A 416 17.94 -34.25 13.84
CA ILE A 416 18.85 -35.21 14.48
C ILE A 416 19.34 -34.75 15.86
N LEU A 417 19.58 -33.44 16.08
CA LEU A 417 20.09 -32.93 17.35
C LEU A 417 19.01 -33.00 18.43
N ASN A 418 17.77 -32.65 18.09
CA ASN A 418 16.62 -32.81 18.96
C ASN A 418 16.35 -34.30 19.30
N GLN A 419 16.50 -35.19 18.32
CA GLN A 419 16.33 -36.63 18.53
C GLN A 419 17.45 -37.23 19.39
N LEU A 420 18.68 -36.74 19.30
CA LEU A 420 19.79 -37.13 20.18
C LEU A 420 19.51 -36.77 21.65
N ILE A 421 18.99 -35.57 21.92
CA ILE A 421 18.65 -35.16 23.30
C ILE A 421 17.54 -36.02 23.89
N LYS A 422 16.54 -36.40 23.08
CA LYS A 422 15.41 -37.23 23.51
C LYS A 422 15.76 -38.72 23.61
N SER A 423 16.88 -39.13 23.02
CA SER A 423 17.28 -40.53 22.98
C SER A 423 17.62 -41.08 24.36
N SER A 424 17.16 -42.30 24.64
CA SER A 424 17.51 -43.03 25.87
C SER A 424 19.01 -43.36 25.98
N TYR A 425 19.75 -43.30 24.87
CA TYR A 425 21.18 -43.59 24.83
C TYR A 425 22.06 -42.41 25.30
N GLN A 426 21.48 -41.22 25.51
CA GLN A 426 22.15 -40.02 26.05
C GLN A 426 23.54 -39.74 25.46
N ARG A 427 23.62 -39.78 24.12
CA ARG A 427 24.88 -39.55 23.38
C ARG A 427 25.34 -38.10 23.55
N ASN A 428 26.60 -37.91 23.93
CA ASN A 428 27.19 -36.57 24.09
C ASN A 428 27.37 -35.91 22.72
N ILE A 429 26.97 -34.65 22.61
CA ILE A 429 27.11 -33.85 21.39
C ILE A 429 28.20 -32.80 21.60
N SER A 430 29.16 -32.74 20.69
CA SER A 430 30.22 -31.73 20.66
C SER A 430 30.15 -30.97 19.35
N LEU A 431 30.29 -29.64 19.41
CA LEU A 431 30.25 -28.76 18.24
C LEU A 431 31.51 -27.89 18.19
N LEU A 432 32.20 -27.94 17.06
CA LEU A 432 33.31 -27.08 16.70
C LEU A 432 32.99 -26.46 15.33
N GLY A 433 33.16 -25.16 15.17
CA GLY A 433 32.85 -24.52 13.89
C GLY A 433 32.48 -23.06 14.06
N ASP A 434 31.38 -22.65 13.46
CA ASP A 434 30.94 -21.27 13.43
C ASP A 434 29.61 -21.04 14.17
N ASP A 435 29.26 -19.77 14.36
CA ASP A 435 28.08 -19.31 15.07
C ASP A 435 26.74 -19.58 14.36
N THR A 436 26.73 -19.99 13.09
CA THR A 436 25.51 -20.38 12.36
C THR A 436 24.78 -21.53 13.05
N TRP A 437 25.51 -22.51 13.58
CA TRP A 437 24.91 -23.65 14.29
C TRP A 437 24.16 -23.23 15.57
N LEU A 438 24.66 -22.23 16.30
CA LEU A 438 23.98 -21.69 17.49
C LEU A 438 22.76 -20.87 17.12
N ALA A 439 22.81 -20.15 15.99
CA ALA A 439 21.67 -19.44 15.46
C ALA A 439 20.55 -20.44 15.06
N LEU A 440 20.92 -21.54 14.41
CA LEU A 440 19.99 -22.57 13.96
C LEU A 440 19.40 -23.42 15.11
N TYR A 441 20.20 -23.74 16.13
CA TYR A 441 19.80 -24.63 17.23
C TYR A 441 20.12 -24.07 18.62
N PRO A 442 19.54 -22.91 18.99
CA PRO A 442 19.88 -22.20 20.23
C PRO A 442 19.58 -23.01 21.51
N ASN A 443 18.67 -23.98 21.43
CA ASN A 443 18.19 -24.76 22.57
C ASN A 443 18.99 -26.06 22.83
N ILE A 444 19.98 -26.39 22.00
CA ILE A 444 20.80 -27.59 22.15
C ILE A 444 21.94 -27.31 23.13
N LYS A 445 22.10 -28.18 24.13
CA LYS A 445 23.24 -28.13 25.06
C LYS A 445 24.36 -29.04 24.56
N PHE A 446 25.46 -28.44 24.15
CA PHE A 446 26.67 -29.15 23.73
C PHE A 446 27.59 -29.38 24.94
N LYS A 447 28.23 -30.56 25.00
CA LYS A 447 29.22 -30.90 26.04
C LYS A 447 30.51 -30.09 25.84
N HIS A 448 30.98 -30.04 24.60
CA HIS A 448 32.08 -29.19 24.17
C HIS A 448 31.55 -28.26 23.07
N LEU A 449 31.79 -26.96 23.21
CA LEU A 449 31.31 -25.93 22.31
C LEU A 449 32.43 -24.94 22.01
N TYR A 450 32.88 -24.91 20.75
CA TYR A 450 33.90 -24.00 20.26
C TYR A 450 33.46 -23.39 18.93
N VAL A 451 32.83 -22.21 18.98
CA VAL A 451 32.28 -21.52 17.81
C VAL A 451 32.96 -20.17 17.56
N TYR A 452 33.08 -19.80 16.30
CA TYR A 452 33.74 -18.58 15.82
C TYR A 452 32.82 -17.78 14.88
N PRO A 453 33.06 -16.48 14.67
CA PRO A 453 32.25 -15.68 13.74
C PRO A 453 32.34 -16.19 12.29
N SER A 454 31.20 -16.34 11.62
CA SER A 454 31.10 -16.90 10.24
C SER A 454 31.22 -15.88 9.11
N PHE A 455 30.86 -14.60 9.34
CA PHE A 455 30.59 -13.66 8.25
C PHE A 455 31.80 -13.04 7.55
N ASP A 456 33.03 -13.25 8.03
CA ASP A 456 34.23 -12.67 7.39
C ASP A 456 34.77 -13.59 6.28
N VAL A 457 34.24 -13.45 5.07
CA VAL A 457 34.68 -14.22 3.87
C VAL A 457 36.15 -13.95 3.48
N HIS A 458 36.76 -12.88 4.00
CA HIS A 458 38.16 -12.61 3.75
C HIS A 458 39.08 -13.44 4.66
N ASP A 459 38.57 -13.94 5.78
CA ASP A 459 39.29 -14.75 6.73
C ASP A 459 39.23 -16.23 6.34
N LEU A 460 40.35 -16.79 5.89
CA LEU A 460 40.40 -18.19 5.53
C LEU A 460 40.64 -19.10 6.73
N ASP A 461 41.19 -18.61 7.84
CA ASP A 461 41.99 -19.42 8.75
C ASP A 461 41.53 -19.39 10.21
N THR A 462 40.85 -18.35 10.70
CA THR A 462 40.49 -18.26 12.13
C THR A 462 39.57 -19.39 12.57
N VAL A 463 38.51 -19.66 11.80
CA VAL A 463 37.54 -20.72 12.14
C VAL A 463 38.22 -22.08 12.07
N ASP A 464 38.89 -22.40 10.96
CA ASP A 464 39.60 -23.67 10.75
C ASP A 464 40.66 -23.92 11.84
N ASN A 465 41.53 -22.95 12.12
CA ASN A 465 42.57 -23.08 13.15
C ASN A 465 41.97 -23.16 14.55
N GLY A 466 40.87 -22.44 14.78
CA GLY A 466 40.08 -22.52 15.99
C GLY A 466 39.53 -23.92 16.24
N ILE A 467 39.03 -24.60 15.20
CA ILE A 467 38.62 -26.01 15.28
C ILE A 467 39.82 -26.90 15.56
N LEU A 468 40.91 -26.76 14.79
CA LEU A 468 42.12 -27.58 14.92
C LEU A 468 42.74 -27.53 16.33
N LYS A 469 42.67 -26.38 16.99
CA LYS A 469 43.16 -26.19 18.35
C LYS A 469 42.46 -27.08 19.38
N HIS A 470 41.16 -27.37 19.17
CA HIS A 470 40.32 -28.05 20.15
C HIS A 470 39.90 -29.46 19.72
N LEU A 471 39.84 -29.75 18.41
CA LEU A 471 39.34 -31.01 17.86
C LEU A 471 40.05 -32.24 18.44
N TRP A 472 41.37 -32.19 18.57
CA TRP A 472 42.17 -33.32 19.08
C TRP A 472 41.83 -33.64 20.54
N THR A 473 41.70 -32.60 21.38
CA THR A 473 41.31 -32.77 22.79
C THR A 473 39.91 -33.37 22.91
N VAL A 474 38.96 -32.92 22.09
CA VAL A 474 37.58 -33.46 22.10
C VAL A 474 37.54 -34.93 21.65
N ILE A 475 38.32 -35.30 20.63
CA ILE A 475 38.42 -36.70 20.17
C ILE A 475 39.03 -37.60 21.26
N GLU A 476 40.04 -37.11 21.98
CA GLU A 476 40.67 -37.85 23.08
C GLU A 476 39.74 -38.00 24.29
N ASP A 477 39.09 -36.90 24.72
CA ASP A 477 38.15 -36.88 25.84
C ASP A 477 36.95 -37.83 25.64
N THR A 478 36.55 -38.03 24.38
CA THR A 478 35.39 -38.87 24.03
C THR A 478 35.76 -40.31 23.68
N ARG A 479 37.05 -40.68 23.75
CA ARG A 479 37.56 -41.97 23.27
C ARG A 479 37.14 -43.18 24.11
N HIS A 480 37.01 -43.02 25.43
CA HIS A 480 37.10 -44.16 26.34
C HIS A 480 35.78 -44.76 26.87
N GLU A 481 34.68 -44.03 27.11
CA GLU A 481 33.53 -44.64 27.81
C GLU A 481 32.11 -44.13 27.45
N GLN A 482 31.95 -43.13 26.56
CA GLN A 482 30.63 -42.55 26.27
C GLN A 482 30.34 -42.53 24.77
N LEU A 483 29.09 -42.81 24.39
CA LEU A 483 28.62 -42.58 23.02
C LEU A 483 28.78 -41.09 22.72
N SER A 484 29.48 -40.74 21.63
CA SER A 484 29.81 -39.34 21.32
C SER A 484 29.59 -39.00 19.85
N PHE A 485 28.87 -37.92 19.59
CA PHE A 485 28.73 -37.31 18.28
C PHE A 485 29.52 -35.99 18.25
N ILE A 486 30.47 -35.89 17.34
CA ILE A 486 31.31 -34.69 17.16
C ILE A 486 30.97 -34.09 15.80
N ILE A 487 30.61 -32.81 15.79
CA ILE A 487 30.41 -32.02 14.58
C ILE A 487 31.55 -31.01 14.49
N ALA A 488 32.27 -31.00 13.38
CA ALA A 488 33.26 -29.97 13.06
C ALA A 488 32.95 -29.34 11.70
N HIS A 489 32.70 -28.03 11.66
CA HIS A 489 32.33 -27.30 10.45
C HIS A 489 33.43 -26.32 10.03
N PHE A 490 34.14 -26.61 8.95
CA PHE A 490 35.26 -25.82 8.41
C PHE A 490 34.79 -24.91 7.28
N LEU A 491 35.21 -23.64 7.28
CA LEU A 491 34.77 -22.62 6.31
C LEU A 491 35.86 -22.24 5.29
N GLY A 492 37.13 -22.59 5.56
CA GLY A 492 38.26 -22.06 4.79
C GLY A 492 38.25 -22.40 3.30
N VAL A 493 37.60 -23.50 2.90
CA VAL A 493 37.44 -23.89 1.48
C VAL A 493 36.46 -22.93 0.78
N ASP A 494 35.26 -22.72 1.33
CA ASP A 494 34.28 -21.77 0.79
C ASP A 494 34.82 -20.34 0.75
N HIS A 495 35.41 -19.86 1.85
CA HIS A 495 36.00 -18.52 1.91
C HIS A 495 37.13 -18.35 0.87
N CYS A 496 37.91 -19.41 0.60
CA CYS A 496 38.91 -19.39 -0.47
C CYS A 496 38.25 -19.30 -1.85
N GLY A 497 37.12 -20.00 -2.05
CA GLY A 497 36.24 -19.86 -3.20
C GLY A 497 35.85 -18.41 -3.43
N HIS A 498 35.15 -17.78 -2.49
CA HIS A 498 34.70 -16.38 -2.61
C HIS A 498 35.84 -15.40 -2.84
N ARG A 499 36.95 -15.57 -2.12
CA ARG A 499 38.05 -14.61 -2.14
C ARG A 499 38.92 -14.69 -3.39
N TYR A 500 39.22 -15.91 -3.84
CA TYR A 500 40.24 -16.15 -4.88
C TYR A 500 39.75 -17.02 -6.05
N GLY A 501 38.64 -17.72 -5.89
CA GLY A 501 38.18 -18.77 -6.80
C GLY A 501 38.89 -20.12 -6.59
N PRO A 502 38.26 -21.23 -7.00
CA PRO A 502 38.75 -22.59 -6.79
C PRO A 502 40.06 -22.90 -7.55
N LEU A 503 40.38 -22.15 -8.60
CA LEU A 503 41.61 -22.33 -9.38
C LEU A 503 42.84 -21.71 -8.71
N HIS A 504 42.70 -20.98 -7.61
CA HIS A 504 43.81 -20.31 -6.95
C HIS A 504 44.67 -21.29 -6.13
N ILE A 505 45.96 -20.96 -5.94
CA ILE A 505 46.91 -21.79 -5.17
C ILE A 505 46.51 -21.92 -3.68
N GLU A 506 45.76 -20.96 -3.14
CA GLU A 506 45.23 -21.05 -1.77
C GLU A 506 44.23 -22.19 -1.61
N MET A 507 43.47 -22.54 -2.67
CA MET A 507 42.56 -23.69 -2.63
C MET A 507 43.34 -24.99 -2.39
N LYS A 508 44.51 -25.11 -3.03
CA LYS A 508 45.44 -26.22 -2.77
C LYS A 508 45.81 -26.31 -1.30
N ARG A 509 46.20 -25.18 -0.68
CA ARG A 509 46.59 -25.15 0.73
C ARG A 509 45.44 -25.61 1.63
N LYS A 510 44.22 -25.16 1.35
CA LYS A 510 43.03 -25.51 2.13
C LYS A 510 42.60 -26.96 1.97
N LEU A 511 42.62 -27.51 0.76
CA LEU A 511 42.34 -28.94 0.56
C LEU A 511 43.38 -29.84 1.22
N ASN A 512 44.67 -29.47 1.18
CA ASN A 512 45.72 -30.20 1.92
C ASN A 512 45.48 -30.13 3.44
N GLN A 513 45.05 -28.99 3.98
CA GLN A 513 44.69 -28.87 5.40
C GLN A 513 43.56 -29.86 5.76
N MET A 514 42.56 -30.02 4.90
CA MET A 514 41.46 -30.97 5.12
C MET A 514 41.92 -32.42 4.99
N ASP A 515 42.84 -32.73 4.07
CA ASP A 515 43.48 -34.05 3.96
C ASP A 515 44.23 -34.42 5.25
N ASP A 516 44.98 -33.47 5.82
CA ASP A 516 45.69 -33.64 7.08
C ASP A 516 44.74 -33.85 8.28
N VAL A 517 43.59 -33.18 8.30
CA VAL A 517 42.54 -33.42 9.30
C VAL A 517 42.07 -34.87 9.22
N ILE A 518 41.72 -35.36 8.03
CA ILE A 518 41.28 -36.74 7.81
C ILE A 518 42.37 -37.74 8.19
N ARG A 519 43.64 -37.44 7.86
CA ARG A 519 44.82 -38.21 8.27
C ARG A 519 44.92 -38.36 9.77
N ASN A 520 44.87 -37.25 10.51
CA ASN A 520 45.03 -37.26 11.96
C ASN A 520 43.85 -37.94 12.69
N ILE A 521 42.62 -37.80 12.18
CA ILE A 521 41.46 -38.54 12.68
C ILE A 521 41.64 -40.04 12.44
N SER A 522 42.02 -40.45 11.22
CA SER A 522 42.25 -41.86 10.87
C SER A 522 43.34 -42.50 11.74
N LEU A 523 44.45 -41.79 11.98
CA LEU A 523 45.50 -42.21 12.90
C LEU A 523 45.00 -42.34 14.34
N SER A 524 44.13 -41.43 14.79
CA SER A 524 43.51 -41.49 16.12
C SER A 524 42.59 -42.70 16.28
N PHE A 525 41.85 -43.06 15.23
CA PHE A 525 41.00 -44.25 15.23
C PHE A 525 41.81 -45.55 15.33
N ASN A 526 43.00 -45.61 14.71
CA ASN A 526 43.88 -46.78 14.80
C ASN A 526 44.48 -46.98 16.20
N LYS A 527 44.54 -45.92 17.03
CA LYS A 527 45.02 -45.97 18.41
C LYS A 527 43.94 -46.41 19.41
N SER A 528 42.67 -46.47 18.99
CA SER A 528 41.55 -46.83 19.84
C SER A 528 41.03 -48.24 19.54
N ASN A 529 40.64 -48.96 20.59
CA ASN A 529 39.93 -50.23 20.47
C ASN A 529 38.42 -50.05 20.28
N SER A 530 37.89 -48.82 20.43
CA SER A 530 36.47 -48.52 20.22
C SER A 530 36.14 -48.29 18.74
N SER A 531 34.98 -48.80 18.31
CA SER A 531 34.54 -48.62 16.93
C SER A 531 34.15 -47.16 16.67
N SER A 532 34.74 -46.60 15.61
CA SER A 532 34.59 -45.19 15.26
C SER A 532 34.22 -45.03 13.78
N LEU A 533 33.42 -44.00 13.49
CA LEU A 533 32.97 -43.65 12.15
C LEU A 533 33.28 -42.18 11.88
N LEU A 534 33.96 -41.92 10.76
CA LEU A 534 34.21 -40.59 10.21
C LEU A 534 33.34 -40.43 8.96
N ILE A 535 32.57 -39.35 8.93
CA ILE A 535 31.78 -38.91 7.77
C ILE A 535 32.25 -37.49 7.44
N VAL A 536 32.74 -37.28 6.23
CA VAL A 536 33.17 -35.98 5.69
C VAL A 536 32.24 -35.61 4.56
N ILE A 537 31.60 -34.45 4.64
CA ILE A 537 30.63 -33.99 3.64
C ILE A 537 30.88 -32.56 3.21
N GLY A 538 30.50 -32.25 1.98
CA GLY A 538 30.19 -30.88 1.56
C GLY A 538 28.73 -30.54 1.83
N ASP A 539 28.47 -29.32 2.27
CA ASP A 539 27.12 -28.78 2.43
C ASP A 539 26.58 -28.21 1.10
N HIS A 540 27.42 -27.54 0.33
CA HIS A 540 27.22 -27.21 -1.08
C HIS A 540 28.54 -27.32 -1.85
N GLY A 541 28.48 -27.05 -3.16
CA GLY A 541 29.65 -26.80 -4.00
C GLY A 541 29.80 -25.31 -4.31
N MET A 542 30.54 -24.99 -5.37
CA MET A 542 30.79 -23.61 -5.79
C MET A 542 31.00 -23.53 -7.31
N THR A 543 30.66 -22.41 -7.91
CA THR A 543 30.95 -22.11 -9.32
C THR A 543 32.46 -22.02 -9.58
N GLN A 544 32.85 -21.85 -10.84
CA GLN A 544 34.25 -21.61 -11.19
C GLN A 544 34.79 -20.27 -10.66
N GLN A 545 33.89 -19.34 -10.34
CA GLN A 545 34.21 -18.05 -9.73
C GLN A 545 34.26 -18.13 -8.20
N GLY A 546 33.85 -19.26 -7.61
CA GLY A 546 33.77 -19.43 -6.15
C GLY A 546 32.47 -18.92 -5.54
N ASP A 547 31.45 -18.63 -6.35
CA ASP A 547 30.12 -18.24 -5.91
C ASP A 547 29.24 -19.47 -5.65
N HIS A 548 28.13 -19.32 -4.91
CA HIS A 548 27.12 -20.36 -4.71
C HIS A 548 25.71 -19.76 -4.40
N GLY A 549 24.69 -20.60 -4.25
CA GLY A 549 23.29 -20.24 -3.96
C GLY A 549 22.27 -20.59 -5.06
N GLY A 550 22.74 -21.04 -6.22
CA GLY A 550 21.98 -21.43 -7.41
C GLY A 550 21.74 -22.94 -7.55
N ASP A 551 21.53 -23.38 -8.80
CA ASP A 551 21.27 -24.78 -9.19
C ASP A 551 22.28 -25.32 -10.22
N GLU A 552 23.44 -24.66 -10.40
CA GLU A 552 24.48 -25.15 -11.30
C GLU A 552 25.09 -26.46 -10.81
N LEU A 553 25.56 -27.29 -11.76
CA LEU A 553 26.13 -28.61 -11.45
C LEU A 553 27.25 -28.54 -10.40
N ASN A 554 28.19 -27.59 -10.54
CA ASN A 554 29.30 -27.44 -9.59
C ASN A 554 28.85 -26.92 -8.22
N GLU A 555 27.67 -26.32 -8.11
CA GLU A 555 27.11 -25.85 -6.84
C GLU A 555 26.34 -26.98 -6.12
N ILE A 556 25.74 -27.90 -6.86
CA ILE A 556 24.94 -28.99 -6.29
C ILE A 556 25.75 -30.28 -6.07
N GLU A 557 26.82 -30.51 -6.83
CA GLU A 557 27.66 -31.71 -6.73
C GLU A 557 28.71 -31.59 -5.63
N THR A 558 28.40 -32.19 -4.49
CA THR A 558 29.26 -32.22 -3.29
C THR A 558 29.83 -33.61 -3.03
N ALA A 559 30.79 -33.69 -2.12
CA ALA A 559 31.38 -34.95 -1.70
C ALA A 559 30.73 -35.53 -0.45
N MET A 560 30.70 -36.87 -0.35
CA MET A 560 30.55 -37.61 0.90
C MET A 560 31.62 -38.71 0.98
N PHE A 561 32.61 -38.51 1.84
CA PHE A 561 33.64 -39.51 2.16
C PHE A 561 33.37 -40.11 3.52
N ILE A 562 33.48 -41.44 3.63
CA ILE A 562 33.22 -42.16 4.87
C ILE A 562 34.38 -43.09 5.16
N TYR A 563 34.81 -43.17 6.41
CA TYR A 563 35.87 -44.06 6.90
C TYR A 563 35.53 -44.65 8.27
N THR A 564 35.87 -45.91 8.51
CA THR A 564 35.76 -46.55 9.82
C THR A 564 36.98 -47.40 10.16
N ASN A 565 37.31 -47.54 11.45
CA ASN A 565 38.31 -48.50 11.90
C ASN A 565 37.80 -49.94 12.00
N LYS A 566 36.50 -50.20 11.79
CA LYS A 566 35.99 -51.57 11.68
C LYS A 566 36.52 -52.22 10.39
N PRO A 567 37.19 -53.38 10.47
CA PRO A 567 37.69 -54.08 9.29
C PRO A 567 36.52 -54.70 8.50
N ASN A 568 36.64 -54.71 7.17
CA ASN A 568 35.68 -55.34 6.25
C ASN A 568 34.21 -54.87 6.43
N TYR A 569 34.00 -53.62 6.82
CA TYR A 569 32.67 -53.10 7.12
C TYR A 569 31.85 -52.81 5.85
N PHE A 570 32.48 -52.21 4.84
CA PHE A 570 31.82 -51.96 3.55
C PHE A 570 32.04 -53.13 2.59
N LEU A 571 31.02 -53.43 1.78
CA LEU A 571 31.20 -54.29 0.62
C LEU A 571 32.19 -53.62 -0.33
N SER A 572 33.16 -54.37 -0.87
CA SER A 572 34.17 -53.83 -1.78
C SER A 572 33.50 -52.98 -2.85
N SER A 573 33.84 -51.69 -2.88
CA SER A 573 33.20 -50.73 -3.77
C SER A 573 33.43 -51.14 -5.22
N ASN A 574 32.38 -51.62 -5.89
CA ASN A 574 32.34 -51.56 -7.35
C ASN A 574 32.59 -50.10 -7.74
N GLN A 575 33.56 -49.85 -8.62
CA GLN A 575 34.08 -48.54 -9.02
C GLN A 575 33.06 -47.61 -9.73
N ASN A 576 31.76 -47.91 -9.67
CA ASN A 576 30.74 -47.06 -10.26
C ASN A 576 30.45 -45.89 -9.33
N GLU A 577 30.56 -44.68 -9.84
CA GLU A 577 30.28 -43.43 -9.13
C GLU A 577 28.82 -43.39 -8.65
N LYS A 578 28.61 -43.74 -7.38
CA LYS A 578 27.28 -43.74 -6.77
C LYS A 578 26.87 -42.33 -6.37
N THR A 579 25.65 -41.98 -6.73
CA THR A 579 25.07 -40.66 -6.48
C THR A 579 23.93 -40.78 -5.47
N VAL A 580 23.94 -39.93 -4.45
CA VAL A 580 22.97 -39.91 -3.36
C VAL A 580 22.45 -38.49 -3.12
N SER A 581 21.23 -38.33 -2.63
CA SER A 581 20.69 -37.00 -2.30
C SER A 581 21.20 -36.57 -0.92
N GLN A 582 21.44 -35.27 -0.73
CA GLN A 582 21.94 -34.76 0.55
C GLN A 582 21.00 -35.07 1.73
N ILE A 583 19.69 -35.01 1.50
CA ILE A 583 18.68 -35.34 2.53
C ILE A 583 18.75 -36.81 2.99
N ASP A 584 19.34 -37.71 2.20
CA ASP A 584 19.52 -39.14 2.54
C ASP A 584 20.52 -39.35 3.69
N ILE A 585 21.35 -38.36 3.99
CA ILE A 585 22.27 -38.39 5.13
C ILE A 585 21.50 -38.50 6.44
N VAL A 586 20.36 -37.83 6.56
CA VAL A 586 19.63 -37.75 7.83
C VAL A 586 19.13 -39.11 8.35
N PRO A 587 18.39 -39.92 7.58
CA PRO A 587 17.99 -41.25 8.06
C PRO A 587 19.20 -42.18 8.24
N THR A 588 20.24 -42.04 7.41
CA THR A 588 21.48 -42.83 7.49
C THR A 588 22.27 -42.50 8.76
N LEU A 589 22.42 -41.23 9.10
CA LEU A 589 23.08 -40.77 10.30
C LEU A 589 22.25 -41.11 11.54
N SER A 590 20.92 -41.05 11.43
CA SER A 590 20.02 -41.51 12.50
C SER A 590 20.25 -42.98 12.85
N TRP A 591 20.49 -43.83 11.84
CA TRP A 591 20.87 -45.23 12.04
C TRP A 591 22.18 -45.37 12.83
N PHE A 592 23.26 -44.70 12.41
CA PHE A 592 24.57 -44.80 13.08
C PHE A 592 24.61 -44.16 14.47
N LEU A 593 23.69 -43.24 14.75
CA LEU A 593 23.56 -42.57 16.05
C LEU A 593 22.59 -43.30 17.00
N HIS A 594 21.89 -44.34 16.54
CA HIS A 594 20.85 -45.06 17.29
C HIS A 594 19.73 -44.13 17.79
N ILE A 595 19.22 -43.30 16.89
CA ILE A 595 18.10 -42.37 17.14
C ILE A 595 16.98 -42.57 16.14
N LEU A 596 15.79 -42.09 16.46
CA LEU A 596 14.68 -42.08 15.50
C LEU A 596 14.98 -41.11 14.36
N ILE A 597 14.55 -41.47 13.16
CA ILE A 597 14.61 -40.59 11.98
C ILE A 597 13.67 -39.40 12.26
N PRO A 598 14.11 -38.14 12.04
CA PRO A 598 13.28 -36.97 12.22
C PRO A 598 11.94 -37.05 11.49
N TYR A 599 10.87 -36.57 12.13
CA TYR A 599 9.48 -36.81 11.70
C TYR A 599 9.20 -36.43 10.24
N SER A 600 9.70 -35.28 9.80
CA SER A 600 9.46 -34.73 8.46
C SER A 600 10.53 -35.09 7.43
N SER A 601 11.47 -35.96 7.78
CA SER A 601 12.52 -36.41 6.85
C SER A 601 11.90 -37.11 5.64
N LEU A 602 12.31 -36.67 4.45
CA LEU A 602 12.08 -37.33 3.16
C LEU A 602 13.31 -38.09 2.66
N GLY A 603 14.40 -38.03 3.42
CA GLY A 603 15.60 -38.81 3.14
C GLY A 603 15.30 -40.29 3.15
N MET A 604 15.98 -41.01 2.26
CA MET A 604 15.96 -42.47 2.21
C MET A 604 17.35 -43.01 2.55
N MET A 605 17.45 -44.01 3.45
CA MET A 605 18.73 -44.54 3.91
C MET A 605 19.64 -44.96 2.74
N ILE A 606 20.92 -44.63 2.86
CA ILE A 606 21.96 -45.08 1.93
C ILE A 606 22.29 -46.53 2.27
N ILE A 607 21.52 -47.47 1.74
CA ILE A 607 21.63 -48.91 2.04
C ILE A 607 23.02 -49.49 1.72
N ASP A 608 23.76 -48.87 0.80
CA ASP A 608 25.08 -49.32 0.36
C ASP A 608 26.13 -49.30 1.46
N ILE A 609 25.96 -48.45 2.47
CA ILE A 609 26.88 -48.30 3.62
C ILE A 609 26.34 -48.96 4.89
N ILE A 610 25.21 -49.68 4.77
CA ILE A 610 24.63 -50.51 5.82
C ILE A 610 25.00 -51.98 5.56
N PRO A 611 25.45 -52.74 6.59
CA PRO A 611 25.76 -54.16 6.46
C PRO A 611 24.58 -54.96 5.91
N LEU A 612 24.84 -55.92 5.01
CA LEU A 612 23.80 -56.70 4.30
C LEU A 612 22.74 -57.29 5.24
N GLU A 613 23.17 -57.83 6.37
CA GLU A 613 22.32 -58.47 7.39
C GLU A 613 21.36 -57.50 8.10
N GLN A 614 21.65 -56.20 8.06
CA GLN A 614 20.85 -55.15 8.70
C GLN A 614 19.97 -54.37 7.71
N ARG A 615 20.24 -54.45 6.40
CA ARG A 615 19.57 -53.65 5.37
C ARG A 615 18.05 -53.78 5.38
N TYR A 616 17.50 -54.98 5.60
CA TYR A 616 16.05 -55.17 5.68
C TYR A 616 15.42 -54.34 6.80
N ILE A 617 16.01 -54.39 8.00
CA ILE A 617 15.49 -53.68 9.18
C ILE A 617 15.66 -52.17 8.99
N ALA A 618 16.80 -51.75 8.44
CA ALA A 618 17.06 -50.35 8.08
C ALA A 618 15.99 -49.83 7.12
N MET A 619 15.77 -50.48 5.96
CA MET A 619 14.75 -50.07 5.00
C MET A 619 13.35 -50.04 5.61
N LYS A 620 13.00 -51.03 6.46
CA LYS A 620 11.72 -51.09 7.16
C LYS A 620 11.49 -49.88 8.07
N LEU A 621 12.45 -49.53 8.94
CA LEU A 621 12.31 -48.39 9.85
C LEU A 621 12.18 -47.06 9.12
N ASN A 622 12.94 -46.87 8.03
CA ASN A 622 12.83 -45.66 7.24
C ASN A 622 11.51 -45.58 6.46
N PHE A 623 11.03 -46.69 5.92
CA PHE A 623 9.71 -46.75 5.31
C PHE A 623 8.59 -46.45 6.34
N GLU A 624 8.66 -47.01 7.55
CA GLU A 624 7.68 -46.75 8.61
C GLU A 624 7.63 -45.27 9.03
N GLN A 625 8.78 -44.60 9.16
CA GLN A 625 8.80 -43.16 9.43
C GLN A 625 8.17 -42.36 8.28
N ILE A 626 8.52 -42.68 7.02
CA ILE A 626 7.93 -42.01 5.85
C ILE A 626 6.43 -42.26 5.77
N GLU A 627 5.96 -43.47 6.09
CA GLU A 627 4.53 -43.79 6.11
C GLU A 627 3.74 -42.92 7.09
N ILE A 628 4.28 -42.71 8.29
CA ILE A 628 3.67 -41.83 9.29
C ILE A 628 3.58 -40.41 8.75
N TYR A 629 4.66 -39.91 8.15
CA TYR A 629 4.71 -38.57 7.59
C TYR A 629 3.73 -38.40 6.40
N LEU A 630 3.71 -39.38 5.49
CA LEU A 630 2.81 -39.38 4.33
C LEU A 630 1.34 -39.40 4.72
N LYS A 631 0.95 -40.14 5.77
CA LYS A 631 -0.44 -40.13 6.29
C LYS A 631 -0.89 -38.72 6.68
N HIS A 632 0.00 -37.92 7.27
CA HIS A 632 -0.31 -36.54 7.62
C HIS A 632 -0.35 -35.63 6.38
N ILE A 633 0.60 -35.77 5.46
CA ILE A 633 0.66 -34.94 4.25
C ILE A 633 -0.51 -35.20 3.31
N SER A 634 -0.95 -36.45 3.17
CA SER A 634 -2.03 -36.83 2.24
C SER A 634 -3.38 -36.15 2.55
N LEU A 635 -3.53 -35.54 3.73
CA LEU A 635 -4.69 -34.70 4.06
C LEU A 635 -4.71 -33.38 3.26
N THR A 636 -3.57 -32.95 2.73
CA THR A 636 -3.37 -31.64 2.10
C THR A 636 -2.84 -31.72 0.68
N LEU A 637 -2.09 -32.78 0.34
CA LEU A 637 -1.44 -32.94 -0.97
C LEU A 637 -1.80 -34.30 -1.57
N SER A 638 -2.15 -34.29 -2.86
CA SER A 638 -2.40 -35.50 -3.64
C SER A 638 -1.08 -36.16 -4.07
N LEU A 639 -0.90 -37.44 -3.72
CA LEU A 639 0.25 -38.25 -4.13
C LEU A 639 0.02 -38.82 -5.54
N SER A 640 1.09 -38.99 -6.35
CA SER A 640 0.98 -39.62 -7.67
C SER A 640 0.57 -41.10 -7.56
N ASP A 641 -0.14 -41.60 -8.56
CA ASP A 641 -0.62 -43.00 -8.59
C ASP A 641 0.54 -44.00 -8.45
N LYS A 642 1.65 -43.75 -9.15
CA LYS A 642 2.87 -44.57 -9.07
C LYS A 642 3.48 -44.59 -7.66
N LEU A 643 3.50 -43.44 -6.98
CA LEU A 643 3.99 -43.38 -5.60
C LEU A 643 3.07 -44.15 -4.65
N GLN A 644 1.75 -44.08 -4.86
CA GLN A 644 0.77 -44.84 -4.07
C GLN A 644 0.89 -46.35 -4.30
N GLU A 645 1.15 -46.78 -5.53
CA GLU A 645 1.39 -48.19 -5.88
C GLU A 645 2.64 -48.74 -5.19
N LEU A 646 3.78 -48.05 -5.36
CA LEU A 646 5.06 -48.43 -4.73
C LEU A 646 4.95 -48.47 -3.20
N ARG A 647 4.24 -47.48 -2.64
CA ARG A 647 3.90 -47.41 -1.22
C ARG A 647 3.13 -48.65 -0.76
N ALA A 648 2.06 -49.03 -1.46
CA ALA A 648 1.25 -50.19 -1.12
C ALA A 648 2.06 -51.51 -1.21
N ASN A 649 2.92 -51.63 -2.21
CA ASN A 649 3.79 -52.79 -2.41
C ASN A 649 4.79 -52.95 -1.25
N LEU A 650 5.51 -51.88 -0.88
CA LEU A 650 6.44 -51.91 0.26
C LEU A 650 5.74 -52.14 1.59
N HIS A 651 4.59 -51.50 1.81
CA HIS A 651 3.78 -51.70 3.02
C HIS A 651 3.38 -53.17 3.18
N THR A 652 2.98 -53.83 2.09
CA THR A 652 2.63 -55.26 2.09
C THR A 652 3.85 -56.12 2.45
N ILE A 653 5.02 -55.84 1.87
CA ILE A 653 6.27 -56.57 2.13
C ILE A 653 6.72 -56.44 3.59
N PHE A 654 6.68 -55.23 4.15
CA PHE A 654 7.17 -55.00 5.52
C PHE A 654 6.21 -55.48 6.61
N ILE A 655 4.91 -55.60 6.31
CA ILE A 655 3.89 -56.17 7.21
C ILE A 655 3.85 -57.69 7.17
N SER A 656 4.02 -58.31 6.01
CA SER A 656 3.90 -59.78 5.90
C SER A 656 5.02 -60.55 6.61
N PHE A 657 6.03 -59.85 7.17
CA PHE A 657 7.22 -60.43 7.82
C PHE A 657 7.95 -61.47 6.96
N ASP A 658 7.74 -61.41 5.65
CA ASP A 658 8.23 -62.40 4.69
C ASP A 658 9.71 -62.11 4.38
N ARG A 659 10.57 -62.53 5.31
CA ARG A 659 12.04 -62.48 5.15
C ARG A 659 12.54 -63.42 4.04
N GLU A 660 11.68 -64.29 3.50
CA GLU A 660 12.03 -65.24 2.44
C GLU A 660 12.07 -64.59 1.05
N ARG A 661 11.53 -63.36 0.90
CA ARG A 661 11.68 -62.61 -0.34
C ARG A 661 13.12 -62.17 -0.56
N ASN A 662 13.54 -62.21 -1.83
CA ASN A 662 14.87 -61.83 -2.25
C ASN A 662 15.19 -60.39 -1.84
N LEU A 663 16.22 -60.19 -0.98
CA LEU A 663 16.64 -58.87 -0.50
C LEU A 663 16.89 -57.89 -1.64
N THR A 664 17.44 -58.37 -2.77
CA THR A 664 17.70 -57.53 -3.95
C THR A 664 16.42 -56.97 -4.57
N MET A 665 15.32 -57.73 -4.55
CA MET A 665 14.02 -57.26 -5.02
C MET A 665 13.48 -56.15 -4.11
N ILE A 666 13.64 -56.29 -2.79
CA ILE A 666 13.22 -55.28 -1.81
C ILE A 666 14.06 -54.00 -1.98
N GLU A 667 15.38 -54.14 -2.12
CA GLU A 667 16.28 -53.00 -2.38
C GLU A 667 15.90 -52.27 -3.68
N ASN A 668 15.59 -52.98 -4.76
CA ASN A 668 15.15 -52.38 -6.01
C ASN A 668 13.83 -51.61 -5.85
N LEU A 669 12.82 -52.21 -5.21
CA LEU A 669 11.55 -51.54 -4.92
C LEU A 669 11.73 -50.32 -4.01
N PHE A 670 12.60 -50.42 -3.00
CA PHE A 670 12.92 -49.32 -2.10
C PHE A 670 13.61 -48.15 -2.82
N ASN A 671 14.51 -48.45 -3.76
CA ASN A 671 15.17 -47.45 -4.60
C ASN A 671 14.20 -46.81 -5.61
N GLU A 672 13.26 -47.57 -6.19
CA GLU A 672 12.20 -47.03 -7.03
C GLU A 672 11.27 -46.10 -6.23
N PHE A 673 10.86 -46.53 -5.03
CA PHE A 673 10.06 -45.71 -4.13
C PHE A 673 10.80 -44.44 -3.72
N LYS A 674 12.09 -44.53 -3.39
CA LYS A 674 12.96 -43.37 -3.11
C LYS A 674 12.93 -42.37 -4.27
N PHE A 675 13.18 -42.85 -5.49
CA PHE A 675 13.22 -42.00 -6.68
C PHE A 675 11.88 -41.28 -6.88
N GLU A 676 10.77 -42.01 -6.81
CA GLU A 676 9.44 -41.46 -7.03
C GLU A 676 9.03 -40.48 -5.92
N LEU A 677 9.29 -40.82 -4.65
CA LEU A 677 8.99 -40.00 -3.47
C LEU A 677 9.68 -38.64 -3.56
N GLN A 678 11.00 -38.65 -3.76
CA GLN A 678 11.78 -37.42 -3.78
C GLN A 678 11.48 -36.58 -5.03
N THR A 679 11.24 -37.21 -6.18
CA THR A 679 10.84 -36.51 -7.41
C THR A 679 9.50 -35.81 -7.24
N HIS A 680 8.51 -36.49 -6.64
CA HIS A 680 7.19 -35.92 -6.37
C HIS A 680 7.28 -34.65 -5.52
N PHE A 681 8.02 -34.70 -4.41
CA PHE A 681 8.14 -33.54 -3.50
C PHE A 681 9.04 -32.43 -4.03
N ARG A 682 10.09 -32.74 -4.81
CA ARG A 682 10.91 -31.71 -5.50
C ARG A 682 10.06 -30.89 -6.46
N LEU A 683 9.24 -31.55 -7.29
CA LEU A 683 8.33 -30.86 -8.22
C LEU A 683 7.35 -29.93 -7.48
N GLN A 684 6.89 -30.31 -6.29
CA GLN A 684 5.95 -29.48 -5.53
C GLN A 684 6.61 -28.37 -4.71
N TRP A 685 7.79 -28.60 -4.13
CA TRP A 685 8.36 -27.70 -3.11
C TRP A 685 9.65 -26.98 -3.52
N SER A 686 10.38 -27.48 -4.52
CA SER A 686 11.66 -26.90 -4.95
C SER A 686 11.67 -26.36 -6.39
N THR A 687 10.57 -26.47 -7.15
CA THR A 687 10.50 -25.96 -8.53
C THR A 687 9.46 -24.85 -8.72
N PHE A 688 9.85 -23.81 -9.47
CA PHE A 688 8.95 -22.71 -9.84
C PHE A 688 7.81 -23.18 -10.74
N ASN A 689 6.58 -22.71 -10.48
CA ASN A 689 5.48 -22.95 -11.40
C ASN A 689 5.54 -21.95 -12.57
N VAL A 690 6.32 -22.31 -13.59
CA VAL A 690 6.60 -21.47 -14.76
C VAL A 690 5.33 -21.02 -15.48
N TYR A 691 4.29 -21.87 -15.56
CA TYR A 691 3.02 -21.52 -16.19
C TYR A 691 2.33 -20.35 -15.48
N ARG A 692 2.22 -20.41 -14.14
CA ARG A 692 1.63 -19.32 -13.35
C ARG A 692 2.44 -18.04 -13.47
N ILE A 693 3.77 -18.14 -13.47
CA ILE A 693 4.67 -16.99 -13.67
C ILE A 693 4.43 -16.34 -15.03
N ILE A 694 4.42 -17.12 -16.12
CA ILE A 694 4.21 -16.62 -17.48
C ILE A 694 2.83 -15.97 -17.62
N ILE A 695 1.76 -16.61 -17.13
CA ILE A 695 0.42 -16.03 -17.13
C ILE A 695 0.41 -14.70 -16.39
N GLY A 696 1.04 -14.65 -15.20
CA GLY A 696 1.17 -13.43 -14.41
C GLY A 696 1.88 -12.30 -15.16
N LEU A 697 3.04 -12.60 -15.75
CA LEU A 697 3.82 -11.64 -16.55
C LEU A 697 3.04 -11.14 -17.77
N ILE A 698 2.32 -12.01 -18.47
CA ILE A 698 1.49 -11.64 -19.62
C ILE A 698 0.37 -10.68 -19.19
N LEU A 699 -0.34 -10.98 -18.09
CA LEU A 699 -1.41 -10.11 -17.58
C LEU A 699 -0.88 -8.74 -17.14
N MET A 700 0.26 -8.71 -16.45
CA MET A 700 0.94 -7.46 -16.07
C MET A 700 1.37 -6.67 -17.31
N LEU A 701 1.96 -7.33 -18.32
CA LEU A 701 2.39 -6.71 -19.57
C LEU A 701 1.21 -6.13 -20.35
N ILE A 702 0.10 -6.88 -20.48
CA ILE A 702 -1.11 -6.40 -21.15
C ILE A 702 -1.65 -5.14 -20.45
N SER A 703 -1.72 -5.14 -19.11
CA SER A 703 -2.16 -3.96 -18.36
C SER A 703 -1.23 -2.76 -18.58
N CYS A 704 0.08 -2.95 -18.50
CA CYS A 704 1.09 -1.93 -18.80
C CYS A 704 0.97 -1.40 -20.23
N LEU A 705 0.80 -2.25 -21.23
CA LEU A 705 0.63 -1.85 -22.63
C LEU A 705 -0.65 -1.05 -22.85
N ILE A 706 -1.77 -1.45 -22.22
CA ILE A 706 -3.02 -0.68 -22.31
C ILE A 706 -2.87 0.67 -21.61
N PHE A 707 -2.21 0.73 -20.46
CA PHE A 707 -1.84 2.01 -19.82
C PHE A 707 -1.03 2.87 -20.78
N LEU A 708 0.00 2.31 -21.42
CA LEU A 708 0.81 3.05 -22.41
C LEU A 708 -0.05 3.57 -23.56
N LEU A 709 -0.91 2.74 -24.16
CA LEU A 709 -1.75 3.13 -25.29
C LEU A 709 -2.75 4.24 -24.96
N ILE A 710 -3.40 4.15 -23.79
CA ILE A 710 -4.28 5.22 -23.28
C ILE A 710 -3.48 6.51 -23.13
N PHE A 711 -2.25 6.40 -22.64
CA PHE A 711 -1.37 7.53 -22.48
C PHE A 711 -0.90 8.08 -23.83
N MET A 712 -0.37 7.28 -24.76
CA MET A 712 0.17 7.72 -26.06
C MET A 712 -0.81 8.61 -26.87
N LYS A 713 -2.13 8.40 -26.74
CA LYS A 713 -3.16 9.26 -27.35
C LYS A 713 -3.21 10.70 -26.80
N LEU A 714 -2.52 10.99 -25.71
CA LEU A 714 -2.55 12.26 -24.97
C LEU A 714 -1.22 13.05 -25.05
N PHE A 715 -0.21 12.63 -25.86
CA PHE A 715 1.15 13.18 -25.78
C PHE A 715 1.81 13.64 -27.10
N ASN A 716 2.78 14.53 -26.92
CA ASN A 716 3.77 14.95 -27.93
C ASN A 716 4.97 13.97 -27.98
N TYR A 717 5.61 13.88 -29.16
CA TYR A 717 6.71 12.94 -29.47
C TYR A 717 7.94 13.04 -28.55
N GLU A 718 8.34 14.25 -28.13
CA GLU A 718 9.52 14.44 -27.25
C GLU A 718 9.37 13.76 -25.88
N ASN A 719 8.16 13.77 -25.31
CA ASN A 719 7.89 13.15 -24.01
C ASN A 719 7.91 11.61 -24.10
N ILE A 720 7.54 11.07 -25.27
CA ILE A 720 7.54 9.62 -25.54
C ILE A 720 8.98 9.10 -25.53
N ILE A 721 9.90 9.78 -26.22
CA ILE A 721 11.32 9.38 -26.27
C ILE A 721 11.95 9.39 -24.87
N PHE A 722 11.72 10.46 -24.10
CA PHE A 722 12.28 10.58 -22.74
C PHE A 722 11.80 9.45 -21.82
N ASN A 723 10.49 9.15 -21.82
CA ASN A 723 9.95 8.06 -21.01
C ASN A 723 10.51 6.70 -21.44
N ILE A 724 10.57 6.41 -22.75
CA ILE A 724 11.12 5.16 -23.30
C ILE A 724 12.58 4.99 -22.88
N SER A 725 13.40 6.04 -22.98
CA SER A 725 14.82 5.99 -22.60
C SER A 725 15.00 5.59 -21.12
N LEU A 726 14.09 6.03 -20.25
CA LEU A 726 14.16 5.74 -18.84
C LEU A 726 13.54 4.39 -18.46
N THR A 727 12.48 3.92 -19.12
CA THR A 727 12.03 2.53 -18.95
C THR A 727 13.10 1.56 -19.40
N LEU A 728 13.82 1.86 -20.48
CA LEU A 728 14.95 1.08 -20.97
C LEU A 728 16.12 1.08 -19.98
N MET A 729 16.35 2.20 -19.30
CA MET A 729 17.32 2.28 -18.19
C MET A 729 16.92 1.41 -16.99
N TYR A 730 15.67 1.52 -16.51
CA TYR A 730 15.18 0.67 -15.41
C TYR A 730 15.23 -0.81 -15.78
N PHE A 731 14.99 -1.13 -17.05
CA PHE A 731 15.24 -2.46 -17.61
C PHE A 731 16.69 -2.87 -17.41
N VAL A 732 17.66 -2.11 -17.93
CA VAL A 732 19.10 -2.43 -17.80
C VAL A 732 19.54 -2.60 -16.34
N ILE A 733 19.11 -1.70 -15.44
CA ILE A 733 19.45 -1.77 -14.00
C ILE A 733 18.98 -3.10 -13.40
N SER A 734 17.78 -3.55 -13.76
CA SER A 734 17.15 -4.73 -13.14
C SER A 734 17.82 -6.06 -13.51
N PHE A 735 18.66 -6.10 -14.55
CA PHE A 735 19.34 -7.33 -15.00
C PHE A 735 20.82 -7.43 -14.57
N SER A 736 21.34 -6.47 -13.82
CA SER A 736 22.76 -6.45 -13.44
C SER A 736 22.94 -6.35 -11.93
N ASN A 737 23.70 -7.30 -11.36
CA ASN A 737 24.09 -7.28 -9.95
C ASN A 737 24.74 -5.95 -9.57
N SER A 738 25.71 -5.49 -10.37
CA SER A 738 26.46 -4.26 -10.09
C SER A 738 25.59 -3.01 -10.10
N PHE A 739 24.57 -2.95 -10.98
CA PHE A 739 23.64 -1.82 -11.01
C PHE A 739 22.62 -1.86 -9.88
N ILE A 740 22.15 -3.04 -9.47
CA ILE A 740 21.27 -3.15 -8.29
C ILE A 740 22.02 -2.80 -7.00
N ILE A 741 23.27 -3.27 -6.86
CA ILE A 741 24.12 -2.95 -5.71
C ILE A 741 24.35 -1.43 -5.62
N ASN A 742 24.63 -0.76 -6.75
CA ASN A 742 24.88 0.68 -6.82
C ASN A 742 23.67 1.54 -7.18
N GLU A 743 22.45 1.02 -6.99
CA GLU A 743 21.23 1.67 -7.49
C GLU A 743 21.05 3.09 -6.92
N ALA A 744 21.39 3.31 -5.65
CA ALA A 744 21.34 4.63 -5.02
C ALA A 744 22.15 5.67 -5.79
N MET A 745 23.35 5.29 -6.26
CA MET A 745 24.25 6.15 -7.02
C MET A 745 23.75 6.35 -8.45
N CYS A 746 23.19 5.32 -9.07
CA CYS A 746 22.53 5.43 -10.36
C CYS A 746 21.37 6.44 -10.29
N LEU A 747 20.44 6.27 -9.34
CA LEU A 747 19.30 7.16 -9.14
C LEU A 747 19.75 8.61 -8.87
N TYR A 748 20.77 8.80 -8.04
CA TYR A 748 21.35 10.10 -7.77
C TYR A 748 21.88 10.79 -9.04
N PHE A 749 22.69 10.08 -9.84
CA PHE A 749 23.21 10.58 -11.11
C PHE A 749 22.09 10.98 -12.07
N PHE A 750 21.03 10.17 -12.16
CA PHE A 750 19.87 10.48 -13.00
C PHE A 750 19.11 11.73 -12.52
N LEU A 751 18.86 11.85 -11.21
CA LEU A 751 18.20 13.03 -10.66
C LEU A 751 18.99 14.31 -10.96
N GLN A 752 20.32 14.29 -10.80
CA GLN A 752 21.16 15.43 -11.14
C GLN A 752 21.11 15.78 -12.62
N THR A 753 21.15 14.77 -13.50
CA THR A 753 21.06 14.95 -14.95
C THR A 753 19.73 15.58 -15.34
N ILE A 754 18.61 15.12 -14.77
CA ILE A 754 17.27 15.68 -15.01
C ILE A 754 17.20 17.14 -14.53
N ILE A 755 17.73 17.45 -13.35
CA ILE A 755 17.78 18.83 -12.82
C ILE A 755 18.59 19.73 -13.74
N LEU A 756 19.74 19.26 -14.24
CA LEU A 756 20.63 20.01 -15.11
C LEU A 756 19.96 20.35 -16.45
N ILE A 757 19.25 19.39 -17.06
CA ILE A 757 18.58 19.57 -18.35
C ILE A 757 17.20 20.27 -18.21
N SER A 758 16.62 20.30 -17.00
CA SER A 758 15.32 20.94 -16.76
C SER A 758 15.28 22.41 -17.17
N LYS A 759 14.11 22.94 -17.53
CA LYS A 759 13.92 24.36 -17.89
C LYS A 759 13.89 25.31 -16.67
N MET A 760 14.43 24.92 -15.52
CA MET A 760 14.44 25.70 -14.28
C MET A 760 15.47 26.85 -14.30
N LYS A 761 15.24 27.89 -13.49
CA LYS A 761 16.24 28.96 -13.25
C LYS A 761 17.53 28.37 -12.66
N ILE A 762 18.69 28.90 -13.05
CA ILE A 762 20.02 28.40 -12.66
C ILE A 762 20.18 28.27 -11.13
N LEU A 763 19.69 29.27 -10.37
CA LEU A 763 19.75 29.27 -8.91
C LEU A 763 18.96 28.10 -8.30
N LYS A 764 17.80 27.75 -8.88
CA LYS A 764 17.00 26.60 -8.43
C LYS A 764 17.71 25.28 -8.73
N LYS A 765 18.33 25.15 -9.91
CA LYS A 765 19.12 23.97 -10.26
C LYS A 765 20.24 23.76 -9.25
N PHE A 766 21.00 24.82 -8.98
CA PHE A 766 22.08 24.79 -8.00
C PHE A 766 21.57 24.38 -6.61
N LEU A 767 20.48 25.00 -6.14
CA LEU A 767 19.89 24.70 -4.84
C LEU A 767 19.39 23.26 -4.74
N LEU A 768 18.67 22.75 -5.74
CA LEU A 768 18.23 21.34 -5.78
C LEU A 768 19.42 20.38 -5.78
N SER A 769 20.42 20.64 -6.64
CA SER A 769 21.62 19.79 -6.73
C SER A 769 22.40 19.79 -5.41
N PHE A 770 22.49 20.93 -4.73
CA PHE A 770 23.13 21.05 -3.41
C PHE A 770 22.38 20.28 -2.33
N LEU A 771 21.05 20.38 -2.28
CA LEU A 771 20.23 19.64 -1.32
C LEU A 771 20.33 18.13 -1.52
N LEU A 772 20.32 17.66 -2.77
CA LEU A 772 20.56 16.25 -3.10
C LEU A 772 21.99 15.81 -2.74
N PHE A 773 22.97 16.70 -2.89
CA PHE A 773 24.34 16.40 -2.46
C PHE A 773 24.42 16.19 -0.94
N LEU A 774 23.71 17.00 -0.15
CA LEU A 774 23.66 16.81 1.31
C LEU A 774 23.08 15.45 1.70
N THR A 775 22.02 14.98 1.03
CA THR A 775 21.42 13.66 1.32
C THR A 775 22.36 12.49 1.03
N ARG A 776 23.36 12.66 0.16
CA ARG A 776 24.37 11.63 -0.14
C ARG A 776 25.19 11.23 1.09
N THR A 777 25.37 12.13 2.04
CA THR A 777 26.12 11.87 3.28
C THR A 777 25.43 10.88 4.22
N PHE A 778 24.19 10.47 3.94
CA PHE A 778 23.42 9.51 4.72
C PHE A 778 23.26 8.15 4.01
N LEU A 779 23.88 7.97 2.83
CA LEU A 779 23.88 6.69 2.14
C LEU A 779 24.76 5.68 2.90
N ILE A 780 24.20 4.48 3.06
CA ILE A 780 24.86 3.33 3.68
C ILE A 780 25.36 2.40 2.58
N CYS A 781 26.58 1.90 2.73
CA CYS A 781 27.17 0.90 1.87
C CYS A 781 26.49 -0.46 2.10
N ARG A 782 26.27 -1.20 1.02
CA ARG A 782 26.00 -2.62 1.14
C ARG A 782 27.29 -3.36 1.50
N GLU A 783 27.12 -4.52 2.11
CA GLU A 783 28.20 -5.45 2.42
C GLU A 783 28.99 -5.80 1.15
N GLU A 784 28.31 -6.03 0.02
CA GLU A 784 28.96 -6.34 -1.27
C GLU A 784 29.77 -5.16 -1.85
N GLN A 785 29.67 -3.96 -1.27
CA GLN A 785 30.44 -2.78 -1.67
C GLN A 785 31.71 -2.60 -0.83
N GLN A 786 31.90 -3.35 0.25
CA GLN A 786 33.10 -3.27 1.08
C GLN A 786 34.27 -4.04 0.40
N PRO A 787 35.53 -3.54 0.46
CA PRO A 787 36.04 -2.38 1.20
C PRO A 787 36.01 -1.04 0.44
N TYR A 788 35.56 -1.02 -0.81
CA TYR A 788 35.65 0.14 -1.70
C TYR A 788 34.68 1.28 -1.33
N CYS A 789 33.69 0.99 -0.49
CA CYS A 789 32.72 1.94 0.01
C CYS A 789 33.02 2.26 1.47
N ILE A 790 33.27 3.55 1.74
CA ILE A 790 33.40 4.06 3.10
C ILE A 790 32.00 4.42 3.57
N ASP A 791 31.49 3.65 4.54
CA ASP A 791 30.23 3.97 5.19
C ASP A 791 30.31 5.36 5.80
N SER A 792 29.40 6.24 5.38
CA SER A 792 29.26 7.58 5.95
C SER A 792 28.95 7.54 7.46
N ILE A 793 28.40 6.41 7.95
CA ILE A 793 28.21 6.09 9.37
C ILE A 793 29.53 6.10 10.16
N TRP A 794 30.68 5.95 9.52
CA TRP A 794 31.98 6.13 10.18
C TRP A 794 32.11 7.51 10.84
N LEU A 795 31.47 8.55 10.29
CA LEU A 795 31.42 9.87 10.94
C LEU A 795 30.51 9.88 12.17
N ILE A 796 29.38 9.17 12.16
CA ILE A 796 28.37 9.19 13.25
C ILE A 796 28.78 8.26 14.40
N LYS A 797 29.31 7.06 14.11
CA LYS A 797 29.76 6.09 15.13
C LYS A 797 30.92 6.59 16.00
N LYS A 798 31.64 7.62 15.56
CA LYS A 798 32.81 8.17 16.26
C LYS A 798 32.48 9.32 17.22
N PHE A 799 31.25 9.83 17.21
CA PHE A 799 30.81 10.83 18.17
C PHE A 799 30.18 10.15 19.39
N SER A 800 30.75 10.41 20.57
CA SER A 800 30.40 9.88 21.89
C SER A 800 28.91 10.03 22.27
N ASP A 801 28.50 9.39 23.38
CA ASP A 801 27.16 9.46 24.01
C ASP A 801 26.56 10.87 24.15
N THR A 802 27.40 11.91 24.20
CA THR A 802 26.99 13.33 24.22
C THR A 802 26.36 13.80 22.90
N SER A 803 26.60 13.10 21.79
CA SER A 803 26.11 13.47 20.46
C SER A 803 24.65 13.08 20.23
N ASP A 804 24.15 12.02 20.87
CA ASP A 804 22.75 11.59 20.74
C ASP A 804 21.78 12.66 21.24
N TYR A 805 22.10 13.36 22.34
CA TYR A 805 21.29 14.48 22.82
C TYR A 805 21.29 15.67 21.84
N PHE A 806 22.44 16.00 21.25
CA PHE A 806 22.53 17.07 20.26
C PHE A 806 21.75 16.75 18.98
N LEU A 807 21.88 15.52 18.47
CA LEU A 807 21.12 15.05 17.32
C LEU A 807 19.61 15.01 17.61
N SER A 808 19.22 14.56 18.80
CA SER A 808 17.82 14.59 19.23
C SER A 808 17.27 16.02 19.27
N PHE A 809 18.04 16.98 19.81
CA PHE A 809 17.68 18.40 19.86
C PHE A 809 17.51 19.00 18.46
N MET A 810 18.47 18.77 17.55
CA MET A 810 18.35 19.23 16.16
C MET A 810 17.15 18.60 15.45
N ALA A 811 16.87 17.32 15.71
CA ALA A 811 15.68 16.64 15.19
C ALA A 811 14.38 17.25 15.75
N THR A 812 14.34 17.67 17.03
CA THR A 812 13.16 18.35 17.59
C THR A 812 12.83 19.62 16.81
N ILE A 813 13.84 20.47 16.55
CA ILE A 813 13.67 21.71 15.79
C ILE A 813 13.15 21.40 14.38
N VAL A 814 13.75 20.41 13.73
CA VAL A 814 13.37 20.00 12.38
C VAL A 814 11.91 19.54 12.31
N TRP A 815 11.49 18.64 13.19
CA TRP A 815 10.11 18.15 13.21
C TRP A 815 9.11 19.22 13.58
N LEU A 816 9.47 20.13 14.50
CA LEU A 816 8.64 21.28 14.83
C LEU A 816 8.42 22.18 13.60
N ILE A 817 9.48 22.46 12.83
CA ILE A 817 9.38 23.23 11.57
C ILE A 817 8.48 22.49 10.58
N ILE A 818 8.68 21.19 10.37
CA ILE A 818 7.84 20.40 9.45
C ILE A 818 6.37 20.48 9.88
N LEU A 819 6.08 20.32 11.18
CA LEU A 819 4.71 20.40 11.71
C LEU A 819 4.09 21.78 11.49
N ILE A 820 4.82 22.86 11.79
CA ILE A 820 4.33 24.22 11.57
C ILE A 820 4.03 24.49 10.09
N LEU A 821 4.88 24.01 9.19
CA LEU A 821 4.71 24.23 7.74
C LEU A 821 3.62 23.35 7.11
N THR A 822 3.29 22.22 7.72
CA THR A 822 2.36 21.23 7.15
C THR A 822 1.00 21.22 7.84
N CYS A 823 0.94 21.50 9.14
CA CYS A 823 -0.26 21.39 9.98
C CYS A 823 -0.72 22.76 10.48
N ASN A 824 -2.00 23.09 10.25
CA ASN A 824 -2.61 24.30 10.84
C ASN A 824 -2.63 24.21 12.37
N TYR A 825 -2.35 25.33 13.05
CA TYR A 825 -2.38 25.46 14.52
C TYR A 825 -3.72 25.06 15.17
N SER A 826 -4.82 25.07 14.42
CA SER A 826 -6.13 24.62 14.90
C SER A 826 -6.21 23.12 15.21
N TYR A 827 -5.22 22.33 14.79
CA TYR A 827 -5.18 20.88 15.05
C TYR A 827 -4.14 20.56 16.14
N LEU A 828 -4.60 20.38 17.37
CA LEU A 828 -3.73 20.18 18.54
C LEU A 828 -3.08 18.79 18.61
N LEU A 829 -3.74 17.75 18.08
CA LEU A 829 -3.34 16.34 18.23
C LEU A 829 -1.92 16.02 17.70
N PRO A 830 -1.48 16.48 16.50
CA PRO A 830 -0.12 16.25 16.03
C PRO A 830 0.95 16.92 16.89
N TYR A 831 0.67 18.10 17.45
CA TYR A 831 1.57 18.79 18.37
C TYR A 831 1.70 18.04 19.70
N ILE A 832 0.60 17.45 20.20
CA ILE A 832 0.63 16.57 21.38
C ILE A 832 1.51 15.34 21.09
N SER A 833 1.32 14.68 19.95
CA SER A 833 2.15 13.53 19.55
C SER A 833 3.64 13.91 19.50
N TYR A 834 3.97 15.05 18.89
CA TYR A 834 5.33 15.58 18.85
C TYR A 834 5.94 15.75 20.25
N ILE A 835 5.25 16.46 21.15
CA ILE A 835 5.73 16.69 22.52
C ILE A 835 5.97 15.35 23.23
N CYS A 836 5.09 14.37 23.01
CA CYS A 836 5.24 13.06 23.62
C CYS A 836 6.49 12.32 23.12
N VAL A 837 6.76 12.36 21.81
CA VAL A 837 7.97 11.74 21.25
C VAL A 837 9.24 12.43 21.73
N VAL A 838 9.24 13.77 21.81
CA VAL A 838 10.38 14.50 22.38
C VAL A 838 10.62 14.07 23.82
N GLY A 839 9.59 14.05 24.67
CA GLY A 839 9.77 13.58 26.03
C GLY A 839 10.22 12.12 26.12
N TYR A 840 9.81 11.26 25.17
CA TYR A 840 10.32 9.89 25.08
C TYR A 840 11.83 9.85 24.78
N TRP A 841 12.34 10.67 23.84
CA TRP A 841 13.78 10.77 23.58
C TRP A 841 14.58 11.25 24.80
N PHE A 842 13.94 12.01 25.70
CA PHE A 842 14.52 12.45 26.98
C PHE A 842 14.15 11.55 28.17
N ASN A 843 13.69 10.31 27.92
CA ASN A 843 13.35 9.32 28.95
C ASN A 843 12.30 9.79 29.98
N ILE A 844 11.35 10.66 29.59
CA ILE A 844 10.24 11.08 30.45
C ILE A 844 9.25 9.91 30.60
N PRO A 845 8.95 9.47 31.84
CA PRO A 845 8.07 8.33 32.05
C PRO A 845 6.62 8.64 31.65
N TYR A 846 5.88 7.58 31.31
CA TYR A 846 4.44 7.59 30.96
C TYR A 846 4.02 8.32 29.69
N ILE A 847 4.91 9.11 29.07
CA ILE A 847 4.57 9.96 27.92
C ILE A 847 4.17 9.15 26.66
N LEU A 848 4.67 7.92 26.54
CA LEU A 848 4.30 7.00 25.45
C LEU A 848 2.81 6.66 25.48
N SER A 849 2.21 6.51 26.66
CA SER A 849 0.77 6.21 26.78
C SER A 849 -0.11 7.33 26.21
N ILE A 850 0.30 8.58 26.44
CA ILE A 850 -0.36 9.78 25.90
C ILE A 850 -0.19 9.84 24.38
N PHE A 851 1.01 9.53 23.87
CA PHE A 851 1.25 9.39 22.44
C PHE A 851 0.31 8.37 21.79
N TYR A 852 0.19 7.16 22.34
CA TYR A 852 -0.70 6.14 21.77
C TYR A 852 -2.17 6.54 21.83
N LEU A 853 -2.60 7.18 22.93
CA LEU A 853 -3.96 7.70 23.03
C LEU A 853 -4.23 8.77 21.95
N SER A 854 -3.28 9.68 21.72
CA SER A 854 -3.43 10.70 20.67
C SER A 854 -3.48 10.07 19.27
N ILE A 855 -2.71 9.02 19.00
CA ILE A 855 -2.79 8.26 17.75
C ILE A 855 -4.17 7.60 17.57
N ILE A 856 -4.72 6.96 18.60
CA ILE A 856 -6.06 6.34 18.54
C ILE A 856 -7.12 7.38 18.20
N ILE A 857 -7.09 8.54 18.86
CA ILE A 857 -8.03 9.65 18.59
C ILE A 857 -7.88 10.12 17.13
N GLN A 858 -6.65 10.28 16.65
CA GLN A 858 -6.40 10.65 15.26
C GLN A 858 -6.89 9.60 14.25
N ILE A 859 -6.77 8.30 14.54
CA ILE A 859 -7.34 7.22 13.72
C ILE A 859 -8.86 7.39 13.63
N CYS A 860 -9.55 7.62 14.75
CA CYS A 860 -10.99 7.87 14.75
C CYS A 860 -11.35 9.09 13.87
N PHE A 861 -10.58 10.18 13.96
CA PHE A 861 -10.79 11.36 13.10
C PHE A 861 -10.56 11.06 11.62
N VAL A 862 -9.56 10.25 11.26
CA VAL A 862 -9.30 9.85 9.87
C VAL A 862 -10.41 8.97 9.33
N LEU A 863 -10.96 8.06 10.14
CA LEU A 863 -12.09 7.21 9.75
C LEU A 863 -13.35 8.03 9.46
N LEU A 864 -13.57 9.11 10.22
CA LEU A 864 -14.69 10.04 9.99
C LEU A 864 -14.42 11.01 8.84
N ASN A 865 -13.18 11.46 8.67
CA ASN A 865 -12.77 12.39 7.62
C ASN A 865 -11.37 12.05 7.07
N PRO A 866 -11.30 11.34 5.93
CA PRO A 866 -10.04 10.90 5.33
C PRO A 866 -9.10 12.06 4.95
N ASN A 867 -9.61 13.30 4.89
CA ASN A 867 -8.78 14.46 4.60
C ASN A 867 -7.70 14.74 5.67
N HIS A 868 -7.80 14.14 6.85
CA HIS A 868 -6.84 14.30 7.94
C HIS A 868 -5.75 13.23 8.00
N PHE A 869 -5.72 12.30 7.04
CA PHE A 869 -4.78 11.19 7.01
C PHE A 869 -3.30 11.62 7.08
N ASP A 870 -2.93 12.69 6.36
CA ASP A 870 -1.56 13.23 6.35
C ASP A 870 -1.04 13.54 7.78
N LYS A 871 -1.93 14.06 8.65
CA LYS A 871 -1.59 14.46 10.04
C LYS A 871 -1.31 13.26 10.94
N LEU A 872 -2.06 12.18 10.74
CA LEU A 872 -1.84 10.91 11.43
C LEU A 872 -0.47 10.35 11.07
N ILE A 873 -0.14 10.35 9.77
CA ILE A 873 1.14 9.81 9.30
C ILE A 873 2.33 10.63 9.82
N TYR A 874 2.25 11.97 9.88
CA TYR A 874 3.31 12.77 10.53
C TYR A 874 3.52 12.40 11.99
N SER A 875 2.41 12.19 12.74
CA SER A 875 2.45 11.80 14.14
C SER A 875 3.08 10.42 14.36
N ILE A 876 2.86 9.47 13.45
CA ILE A 876 3.47 8.13 13.52
C ILE A 876 4.95 8.19 13.08
N LEU A 877 5.27 8.92 12.01
CA LEU A 877 6.62 9.00 11.46
C LEU A 877 7.62 9.62 12.42
N ILE A 878 7.24 10.67 13.17
CA ILE A 878 8.16 11.27 14.14
C ILE A 878 8.60 10.28 15.21
N PHE A 879 7.70 9.39 15.62
CA PHE A 879 7.99 8.34 16.57
C PHE A 879 8.88 7.25 15.98
N VAL A 880 8.50 6.77 14.80
CA VAL A 880 9.09 5.59 14.15
C VAL A 880 10.47 5.89 13.53
N VAL A 881 10.63 7.03 12.86
CA VAL A 881 11.89 7.42 12.22
C VAL A 881 12.91 7.92 13.25
N GLY A 882 12.44 8.51 14.35
CA GLY A 882 13.31 9.04 15.39
C GLY A 882 14.17 10.22 14.91
N TYR A 883 15.22 10.52 15.67
CA TYR A 883 16.10 11.66 15.41
C TYR A 883 17.08 11.46 14.23
N ARG A 884 17.45 10.22 13.92
CA ARG A 884 18.56 9.88 13.00
C ARG A 884 18.35 10.37 11.56
N PHE A 885 17.13 10.30 11.02
CA PHE A 885 16.83 10.69 9.63
C PHE A 885 15.91 11.90 9.52
N SER A 886 15.64 12.56 10.64
CA SER A 886 14.81 13.77 10.69
C SER A 886 15.33 14.84 9.73
N PHE A 887 16.64 15.03 9.67
CA PHE A 887 17.27 15.98 8.76
C PHE A 887 17.10 15.60 7.28
N VAL A 888 17.19 14.31 6.92
CA VAL A 888 16.95 13.85 5.54
C VAL A 888 15.50 14.10 5.12
N ILE A 889 14.54 13.83 6.02
CA ILE A 889 13.12 14.13 5.79
C ILE A 889 12.88 15.63 5.60
N PHE A 890 13.60 16.48 6.34
CA PHE A 890 13.55 17.93 6.14
C PHE A 890 14.09 18.37 4.79
N LEU A 891 15.24 17.83 4.37
CA LEU A 891 15.79 18.06 3.03
C LEU A 891 14.82 17.61 1.94
N GLN A 892 14.17 16.46 2.13
CA GLN A 892 13.10 15.97 1.26
C GLN A 892 11.97 17.01 1.17
N TYR A 893 11.39 17.45 2.28
CA TYR A 893 10.35 18.48 2.28
C TYR A 893 10.78 19.74 1.51
N PHE A 894 12.00 20.23 1.77
CA PHE A 894 12.51 21.46 1.16
C PHE A 894 12.74 21.32 -0.35
N ILE A 895 13.24 20.16 -0.80
CA ILE A 895 13.34 19.83 -2.23
C ILE A 895 11.95 19.90 -2.90
N TYR A 896 10.94 19.25 -2.31
CA TYR A 896 9.57 19.29 -2.80
C TYR A 896 8.98 20.71 -2.81
N TYR A 897 9.26 21.51 -1.77
CA TYR A 897 8.85 22.91 -1.71
C TYR A 897 9.44 23.74 -2.86
N ILE A 898 10.74 23.64 -3.14
CA ILE A 898 11.37 24.40 -4.23
C ILE A 898 10.82 24.00 -5.61
N ILE A 899 10.56 22.70 -5.79
CA ILE A 899 9.97 22.13 -7.00
C ILE A 899 8.58 22.74 -7.26
N PHE A 900 7.73 22.83 -6.23
CA PHE A 900 6.34 23.26 -6.40
C PHE A 900 6.12 24.78 -6.31
N ASN A 901 6.92 25.52 -5.53
CA ASN A 901 6.71 26.94 -5.22
C ASN A 901 6.87 27.93 -6.41
N ASN A 902 6.99 27.47 -7.67
CA ASN A 902 6.90 28.34 -8.87
C ASN A 902 6.14 27.71 -10.05
N ASN A 903 5.71 26.45 -9.97
CA ASN A 903 5.05 25.80 -11.11
C ASN A 903 3.58 26.24 -11.30
N ASN A 904 3.14 27.29 -10.59
CA ASN A 904 1.76 27.78 -10.63
C ASN A 904 1.31 28.30 -12.01
N ASN A 905 2.21 28.54 -12.97
CA ASN A 905 1.86 29.16 -14.26
C ASN A 905 2.01 28.28 -15.51
N ASN A 906 2.53 27.05 -15.44
CA ASN A 906 2.70 26.23 -16.65
C ASN A 906 1.85 24.95 -16.63
N ASN A 907 0.73 25.04 -17.35
CA ASN A 907 -0.27 24.01 -17.54
C ASN A 907 0.16 22.81 -18.40
N ASN A 908 1.28 22.84 -19.14
CA ASN A 908 1.52 21.84 -20.19
C ASN A 908 2.89 21.15 -20.06
N ASN A 909 2.87 19.81 -20.10
CA ASN A 909 3.99 18.84 -20.22
C ASN A 909 4.44 18.06 -18.97
N ASN A 910 3.49 17.58 -18.17
CA ASN A 910 3.74 16.88 -16.90
C ASN A 910 3.80 15.33 -17.03
N GLN A 911 4.79 14.79 -17.74
CA GLN A 911 5.18 13.35 -17.65
C GLN A 911 6.63 13.16 -17.22
N SER A 912 7.56 13.94 -17.78
CA SER A 912 8.93 14.05 -17.27
C SER A 912 8.94 14.45 -15.78
N PHE A 913 7.95 15.25 -15.37
CA PHE A 913 7.73 15.63 -13.99
C PHE A 913 7.24 14.48 -13.08
N SER A 914 6.25 13.68 -13.51
CA SER A 914 5.79 12.51 -12.74
C SER A 914 6.89 11.45 -12.61
N LEU A 915 7.70 11.31 -13.66
CA LEU A 915 8.84 10.41 -13.70
C LEU A 915 9.93 10.85 -12.72
N PHE A 916 10.29 12.13 -12.75
CA PHE A 916 11.23 12.73 -11.81
C PHE A 916 10.79 12.51 -10.36
N LEU A 917 9.50 12.73 -10.05
CA LEU A 917 8.96 12.50 -8.71
C LEU A 917 8.96 11.02 -8.30
N SER A 918 8.72 10.08 -9.22
CA SER A 918 8.80 8.64 -8.94
C SER A 918 10.25 8.19 -8.67
N ILE A 919 11.23 8.66 -9.44
CA ILE A 919 12.66 8.38 -9.21
C ILE A 919 13.13 9.00 -7.90
N LEU A 920 12.74 10.25 -7.64
CA LEU A 920 13.08 10.95 -6.41
C LEU A 920 12.55 10.18 -5.20
N ALA A 921 11.38 9.57 -5.33
CA ALA A 921 10.82 8.75 -4.27
C ALA A 921 11.64 7.51 -3.94
N ASP A 922 12.12 6.80 -4.96
CA ASP A 922 12.96 5.62 -4.77
C ASP A 922 14.36 6.00 -4.26
N TYR A 923 14.88 7.16 -4.63
CA TYR A 923 16.13 7.68 -4.06
C TYR A 923 16.01 7.96 -2.55
N PHE A 924 14.87 8.48 -2.07
CA PHE A 924 14.70 8.77 -0.64
C PHE A 924 14.60 7.51 0.24
N PHE A 925 14.26 6.35 -0.33
CA PHE A 925 14.43 5.07 0.37
C PHE A 925 15.92 4.85 0.73
N TYR A 926 16.82 5.07 -0.23
CA TYR A 926 18.27 4.99 0.01
C TYR A 926 18.80 6.12 0.90
N ALA A 927 18.35 7.36 0.69
CA ALA A 927 18.82 8.52 1.45
C ALA A 927 18.47 8.45 2.95
N THR A 928 17.44 7.69 3.32
CA THR A 928 17.08 7.38 4.72
C THR A 928 17.89 6.21 5.28
N GLY A 929 18.92 5.76 4.55
CA GLY A 929 19.84 4.70 4.91
C GLY A 929 19.24 3.30 4.81
N HIS A 930 18.22 3.09 3.97
CA HIS A 930 17.71 1.74 3.72
C HIS A 930 18.40 1.12 2.51
N GLN A 931 18.49 -0.21 2.54
CA GLN A 931 18.93 -1.03 1.42
C GLN A 931 17.86 -2.10 1.18
N PRO A 932 17.63 -2.54 -0.07
CA PRO A 932 16.64 -3.56 -0.37
C PRO A 932 17.19 -4.95 -0.05
N VAL A 933 17.61 -5.14 1.21
CA VAL A 933 18.17 -6.37 1.78
C VAL A 933 17.54 -6.52 3.17
N LEU A 934 17.05 -7.71 3.51
CA LEU A 934 16.28 -7.93 4.74
C LEU A 934 17.12 -7.69 6.02
N SER A 935 18.43 -7.96 5.97
CA SER A 935 19.36 -7.73 7.08
C SER A 935 19.53 -6.25 7.46
N GLN A 936 19.20 -5.33 6.55
CA GLN A 936 19.30 -3.88 6.76
C GLN A 936 17.97 -3.27 7.27
N ILE A 937 16.94 -4.08 7.49
CA ILE A 937 15.69 -3.63 8.12
C ILE A 937 15.98 -3.23 9.56
N ARG A 938 15.53 -2.03 9.95
CA ARG A 938 15.74 -1.50 11.30
C ARG A 938 14.63 -1.95 12.25
N TRP A 939 14.82 -3.13 12.82
CA TRP A 939 13.88 -3.74 13.76
C TRP A 939 13.63 -2.92 15.03
N THR A 940 14.48 -1.93 15.35
CA THR A 940 14.27 -1.02 16.50
C THR A 940 12.91 -0.31 16.46
N ALA A 941 12.37 -0.04 15.26
CA ALA A 941 11.03 0.53 15.10
C ALA A 941 9.89 -0.36 15.65
N ALA A 942 10.10 -1.69 15.72
CA ALA A 942 9.12 -2.64 16.22
C ALA A 942 9.11 -2.80 17.75
N PHE A 943 10.12 -2.28 18.47
CA PHE A 943 10.24 -2.48 19.91
C PHE A 943 10.24 -1.18 20.71
N PRO A 944 9.17 -0.36 20.62
CA PRO A 944 9.01 0.75 21.54
C PRO A 944 8.79 0.22 22.96
N THR A 945 9.68 0.55 23.88
CA THR A 945 9.65 0.04 25.26
C THR A 945 8.52 0.70 26.06
N LEU A 946 7.46 -0.06 26.34
CA LEU A 946 6.44 0.31 27.32
C LEU A 946 6.79 -0.33 28.66
N ASN A 947 7.57 0.36 29.49
CA ASN A 947 7.84 -0.07 30.88
C ASN A 947 6.68 0.25 31.85
N SER A 948 5.48 0.60 31.35
CA SER A 948 4.38 1.07 32.20
C SER A 948 3.25 0.05 32.36
N THR A 949 2.79 -0.13 33.60
CA THR A 949 1.58 -0.89 34.01
C THR A 949 0.25 -0.27 33.55
N ILE A 950 0.28 0.85 32.81
CA ILE A 950 -0.91 1.58 32.37
C ILE A 950 -1.53 0.82 31.19
N ASN A 951 -2.51 -0.01 31.55
CA ASN A 951 -3.47 -0.71 30.71
C ASN A 951 -2.89 -1.90 29.92
N ILE A 952 -3.01 -3.10 30.52
CA ILE A 952 -2.66 -4.40 29.94
C ILE A 952 -3.19 -4.52 28.50
N TYR A 953 -4.41 -4.05 28.23
CA TYR A 953 -5.02 -4.07 26.90
C TYR A 953 -4.31 -3.20 25.86
N LEU A 954 -3.90 -1.99 26.22
CA LEU A 954 -3.17 -1.10 25.31
C LEU A 954 -1.79 -1.69 25.01
N SER A 955 -1.13 -2.23 26.04
CA SER A 955 0.16 -2.91 25.89
C SER A 955 0.07 -4.15 25.00
N LEU A 956 -1.02 -4.92 25.05
CA LEU A 956 -1.25 -6.08 24.20
C LEU A 956 -1.44 -5.70 22.74
N ILE A 957 -2.21 -4.64 22.46
CA ILE A 957 -2.43 -4.16 21.08
C ILE A 957 -1.12 -3.61 20.49
N ILE A 958 -0.39 -2.81 21.25
CA ILE A 958 0.87 -2.19 20.78
C ILE A 958 1.97 -3.24 20.60
N ASN A 959 2.02 -4.24 21.48
CA ASN A 959 2.94 -5.37 21.35
C ASN A 959 2.47 -6.44 20.35
N SER A 960 1.33 -6.24 19.69
CA SER A 960 0.90 -7.16 18.63
C SER A 960 1.86 -7.12 17.46
N LEU A 961 2.09 -8.29 16.86
CA LEU A 961 2.95 -8.43 15.67
C LEU A 961 2.49 -7.52 14.51
N ILE A 962 1.19 -7.25 14.40
CA ILE A 962 0.60 -6.40 13.36
C ILE A 962 1.08 -4.95 13.52
N VAL A 963 0.97 -4.38 14.72
CA VAL A 963 1.39 -2.98 14.96
C VAL A 963 2.89 -2.82 14.75
N ARG A 964 3.68 -3.77 15.25
CA ARG A 964 5.14 -3.81 15.06
C ARG A 964 5.51 -3.86 13.58
N GLY A 965 4.84 -4.71 12.80
CA GLY A 965 5.02 -4.79 11.35
C GLY A 965 4.68 -3.48 10.64
N ILE A 966 3.59 -2.81 11.03
CA ILE A 966 3.21 -1.50 10.48
C ILE A 966 4.29 -0.45 10.77
N PHE A 967 4.86 -0.42 11.98
CA PHE A 967 5.93 0.53 12.30
C PHE A 967 7.18 0.29 11.47
N ILE A 968 7.61 -0.96 11.30
CA ILE A 968 8.74 -1.29 10.41
C ILE A 968 8.45 -0.81 8.98
N LEU A 969 7.27 -1.10 8.43
CA LEU A 969 6.90 -0.67 7.08
C LEU A 969 6.90 0.85 6.93
N ILE A 970 6.37 1.58 7.92
CA ILE A 970 6.35 3.04 7.90
C ILE A 970 7.77 3.61 8.00
N GLU A 971 8.66 3.01 8.80
CA GLU A 971 10.06 3.42 8.90
C GLU A 971 10.79 3.21 7.57
N THR A 972 10.73 1.97 7.06
CA THR A 972 11.45 1.50 5.88
C THR A 972 11.04 2.26 4.62
N PHE A 973 9.75 2.55 4.47
CA PHE A 973 9.20 3.26 3.32
C PHE A 973 8.84 4.72 3.62
N SER A 974 9.35 5.29 4.72
CA SER A 974 9.07 6.66 5.16
C SER A 974 9.28 7.70 4.07
N GLY A 975 10.42 7.62 3.37
CA GLY A 975 10.73 8.48 2.22
C GLY A 975 9.64 8.41 1.15
N GLN A 976 9.28 7.20 0.70
CA GLN A 976 8.26 6.97 -0.32
C GLN A 976 6.86 7.45 0.10
N ILE A 977 6.46 7.16 1.36
CA ILE A 977 5.19 7.59 1.95
C ILE A 977 5.09 9.11 1.98
N LEU A 978 6.13 9.78 2.47
CA LEU A 978 6.18 11.24 2.57
C LEU A 978 6.10 11.93 1.21
N ASN A 979 6.57 11.32 0.13
CA ASN A 979 6.42 11.89 -1.21
C ASN A 979 4.96 12.05 -1.60
N VAL A 980 4.12 11.05 -1.32
CA VAL A 980 2.68 11.13 -1.63
C VAL A 980 2.04 12.27 -0.84
N ILE A 981 2.41 12.40 0.44
CA ILE A 981 1.89 13.45 1.33
C ILE A 981 2.36 14.84 0.88
N PHE A 982 3.65 15.01 0.56
CA PHE A 982 4.19 16.30 0.11
C PHE A 982 3.61 16.74 -1.23
N ILE A 983 3.41 15.81 -2.17
CA ILE A 983 2.68 16.08 -3.43
C ILE A 983 1.27 16.59 -3.12
N ARG A 984 0.54 15.90 -2.24
CA ARG A 984 -0.82 16.28 -1.85
C ARG A 984 -0.89 17.64 -1.14
N LYS A 985 0.13 17.99 -0.36
CA LYS A 985 0.17 19.27 0.37
C LYS A 985 0.57 20.45 -0.51
N LEU A 986 1.55 20.26 -1.40
CA LEU A 986 2.22 21.35 -2.12
C LEU A 986 1.76 21.51 -3.58
N TYR A 987 1.18 20.47 -4.19
CA TYR A 987 0.70 20.52 -5.58
C TYR A 987 -0.75 20.96 -5.69
N GLN A 988 -1.13 21.55 -6.83
CA GLN A 988 -2.49 22.04 -7.08
C GLN A 988 -3.53 20.91 -7.06
N LYS A 989 -4.55 21.01 -6.20
CA LYS A 989 -5.59 19.98 -5.99
C LYS A 989 -6.25 19.49 -7.27
N LYS A 990 -6.48 20.37 -8.27
CA LYS A 990 -7.10 20.03 -9.56
C LYS A 990 -6.33 18.97 -10.35
N TYR A 991 -5.01 18.88 -10.16
CA TYR A 991 -4.12 18.04 -10.97
C TYR A 991 -3.47 16.89 -10.17
N GLN A 992 -3.75 16.76 -8.87
CA GLN A 992 -3.15 15.74 -8.01
C GLN A 992 -3.51 14.32 -8.46
N GLU A 993 -4.78 14.06 -8.77
CA GLU A 993 -5.23 12.72 -9.15
C GLU A 993 -4.54 12.23 -10.43
N GLU A 994 -4.45 13.09 -11.46
CA GLU A 994 -3.74 12.77 -12.70
C GLU A 994 -2.23 12.53 -12.49
N LEU A 995 -1.61 13.28 -11.58
CA LEU A 995 -0.20 13.08 -11.23
C LEU A 995 0.02 11.73 -10.52
N PHE A 996 -0.87 11.37 -9.58
CA PHE A 996 -0.78 10.09 -8.87
C PHE A 996 -1.02 8.89 -9.78
N LYS A 997 -1.99 8.96 -10.69
CA LYS A 997 -2.21 7.91 -11.70
C LYS A 997 -0.95 7.67 -12.55
N LYS A 998 -0.28 8.74 -12.97
CA LYS A 998 0.97 8.67 -13.75
C LYS A 998 2.10 8.00 -12.97
N ILE A 999 2.32 8.42 -11.72
CA ILE A 999 3.34 7.83 -10.84
C ILE A 999 3.07 6.34 -10.65
N LEU A 1000 1.81 5.97 -10.42
CA LEU A 1000 1.44 4.59 -10.19
C LEU A 1000 1.66 3.69 -11.43
N ILE A 1001 1.37 4.21 -12.63
CA ILE A 1001 1.66 3.49 -13.87
C ILE A 1001 3.16 3.27 -14.05
N ILE A 1002 3.98 4.28 -13.76
CA ILE A 1002 5.44 4.14 -13.80
C ILE A 1002 5.88 3.05 -12.83
N ASP A 1003 5.32 3.00 -11.62
CA ASP A 1003 5.66 1.97 -10.64
C ASP A 1003 5.18 0.57 -11.08
N CYS A 1004 4.04 0.45 -11.79
CA CYS A 1004 3.61 -0.80 -12.45
C CYS A 1004 4.63 -1.28 -13.50
N PHE A 1005 5.17 -0.37 -14.32
CA PHE A 1005 6.21 -0.72 -15.28
C PHE A 1005 7.50 -1.19 -14.59
N LYS A 1006 7.96 -0.47 -13.56
CA LYS A 1006 9.14 -0.84 -12.78
C LYS A 1006 8.99 -2.22 -12.15
N LEU A 1007 7.84 -2.48 -11.50
CA LEU A 1007 7.58 -3.76 -10.85
C LEU A 1007 7.47 -4.90 -11.89
N MET A 1008 6.86 -4.66 -13.06
CA MET A 1008 6.80 -5.65 -14.14
C MET A 1008 8.20 -6.00 -14.68
N ILE A 1009 9.06 -4.99 -14.89
CA ILE A 1009 10.44 -5.18 -15.32
C ILE A 1009 11.22 -6.00 -14.28
N ILE A 1010 11.08 -5.66 -13.01
CA ILE A 1010 11.78 -6.38 -11.93
C ILE A 1010 11.24 -7.82 -11.81
N SER A 1011 9.92 -8.04 -11.90
CA SER A 1011 9.33 -9.39 -11.99
C SER A 1011 9.91 -10.19 -13.15
N LEU A 1012 10.07 -9.57 -14.33
CA LEU A 1012 10.67 -10.21 -15.49
C LEU A 1012 12.14 -10.54 -15.25
N SER A 1013 12.91 -9.64 -14.63
CA SER A 1013 14.31 -9.88 -14.30
C SER A 1013 14.48 -11.06 -13.34
N VAL A 1014 13.69 -11.10 -12.27
CA VAL A 1014 13.67 -12.18 -11.28
C VAL A 1014 13.22 -13.51 -11.90
N PHE A 1015 12.29 -13.48 -12.85
CA PHE A 1015 11.92 -14.67 -13.60
C PHE A 1015 13.05 -15.17 -14.50
N ILE A 1016 13.69 -14.30 -15.29
CA ILE A 1016 14.79 -14.70 -16.19
C ILE A 1016 15.98 -15.20 -15.37
N LEU A 1017 16.29 -14.53 -14.28
CA LEU A 1017 17.39 -14.81 -13.37
C LEU A 1017 17.00 -15.78 -12.25
N ARG A 1018 15.88 -16.49 -12.36
CA ARG A 1018 15.38 -17.42 -11.33
C ARG A 1018 16.31 -18.60 -11.01
N ARG A 1019 17.37 -18.77 -11.80
CA ARG A 1019 18.45 -19.76 -11.61
C ARG A 1019 19.81 -19.11 -11.36
N HIS A 1020 19.87 -17.80 -11.35
CA HIS A 1020 21.11 -17.07 -11.10
C HIS A 1020 21.48 -17.17 -9.62
N LEU A 1021 22.75 -17.38 -9.30
CA LEU A 1021 23.24 -17.55 -7.93
C LEU A 1021 22.84 -16.40 -6.98
N MET A 1022 22.94 -15.16 -7.46
CA MET A 1022 22.53 -13.94 -6.72
C MET A 1022 21.02 -13.67 -6.70
N LEU A 1023 20.16 -14.58 -7.21
CA LEU A 1023 18.70 -14.39 -7.20
C LEU A 1023 18.20 -14.05 -5.81
N TRP A 1024 18.61 -14.82 -4.81
CA TRP A 1024 18.07 -14.70 -3.45
C TRP A 1024 18.78 -13.64 -2.62
N LYS A 1025 20.05 -13.34 -2.93
CA LYS A 1025 20.84 -12.30 -2.24
C LYS A 1025 20.53 -10.89 -2.76
N ILE A 1026 20.30 -10.73 -4.07
CA ILE A 1026 20.22 -9.42 -4.73
C ILE A 1026 18.84 -9.19 -5.40
N PHE A 1027 18.45 -10.03 -6.35
CA PHE A 1027 17.31 -9.74 -7.24
C PHE A 1027 15.95 -9.88 -6.54
N CYS A 1028 15.75 -10.95 -5.78
CA CYS A 1028 14.50 -11.22 -5.07
C CYS A 1028 14.25 -10.21 -3.93
N PRO A 1029 15.24 -9.87 -3.07
CA PRO A 1029 15.08 -8.76 -2.13
C PRO A 1029 14.70 -7.45 -2.84
N ARG A 1030 15.40 -7.08 -3.92
CA ARG A 1030 15.05 -5.89 -4.72
C ARG A 1030 13.60 -5.91 -5.22
N PHE A 1031 13.11 -7.06 -5.68
CA PHE A 1031 11.73 -7.29 -6.07
C PHE A 1031 10.75 -7.13 -4.91
N LEU A 1032 11.01 -7.77 -3.76
CA LEU A 1032 10.14 -7.67 -2.58
C LEU A 1032 10.01 -6.22 -2.10
N PHE A 1033 11.10 -5.47 -2.03
CA PHE A 1033 11.05 -4.06 -1.64
C PHE A 1033 10.32 -3.21 -2.68
N GLN A 1034 10.47 -3.49 -3.99
CA GLN A 1034 9.67 -2.81 -5.02
C GLN A 1034 8.18 -3.11 -4.87
N LEU A 1035 7.84 -4.37 -4.62
CA LEU A 1035 6.47 -4.85 -4.46
C LEU A 1035 5.81 -4.18 -3.25
N ILE A 1036 6.47 -4.19 -2.09
CA ILE A 1036 5.95 -3.58 -0.88
C ILE A 1036 5.81 -2.07 -1.05
N GLY A 1037 6.84 -1.41 -1.61
CA GLY A 1037 6.78 0.02 -1.93
C GLY A 1037 5.65 0.37 -2.90
N PHE A 1038 5.41 -0.46 -3.92
CA PHE A 1038 4.28 -0.33 -4.83
C PHE A 1038 2.93 -0.46 -4.10
N ILE A 1039 2.75 -1.49 -3.27
CA ILE A 1039 1.51 -1.70 -2.50
C ILE A 1039 1.23 -0.49 -1.60
N ILE A 1040 2.26 0.02 -0.91
CA ILE A 1040 2.15 1.20 -0.06
C ILE A 1040 1.71 2.40 -0.89
N LYS A 1041 2.44 2.75 -1.97
CA LYS A 1041 2.07 3.87 -2.84
C LYS A 1041 0.66 3.68 -3.41
N TRP A 1042 0.28 2.47 -3.81
CA TRP A 1042 -1.03 2.14 -4.35
C TRP A 1042 -2.16 2.38 -3.34
N LEU A 1043 -2.02 1.91 -2.11
CA LEU A 1043 -2.99 2.16 -1.04
C LEU A 1043 -3.15 3.67 -0.76
N PHE A 1044 -2.03 4.39 -0.68
CA PHE A 1044 -2.05 5.83 -0.43
C PHE A 1044 -2.69 6.60 -1.61
N VAL A 1045 -2.41 6.21 -2.85
CA VAL A 1045 -3.02 6.83 -4.04
C VAL A 1045 -4.53 6.54 -4.08
N LEU A 1046 -4.98 5.33 -3.75
CA LEU A 1046 -6.41 5.01 -3.70
C LEU A 1046 -7.17 5.89 -2.70
N LEU A 1047 -6.58 6.19 -1.55
CA LEU A 1047 -7.16 7.12 -0.56
C LEU A 1047 -7.29 8.55 -1.10
N THR A 1048 -6.58 8.89 -2.18
CA THR A 1048 -6.65 10.22 -2.82
C THR A 1048 -7.60 10.32 -3.99
N ILE A 1049 -7.89 9.22 -4.71
CA ILE A 1049 -8.82 9.22 -5.84
C ILE A 1049 -10.24 9.42 -5.28
N LYS A 1050 -10.83 10.60 -5.50
CA LYS A 1050 -12.22 10.81 -5.11
C LYS A 1050 -13.13 10.05 -6.06
N LEU A 1051 -13.73 8.97 -5.57
CA LEU A 1051 -14.98 8.44 -6.12
C LEU A 1051 -16.12 9.39 -5.71
N LYS A 1052 -16.09 10.64 -6.19
CA LYS A 1052 -17.22 11.57 -5.97
C LYS A 1052 -18.46 11.00 -6.66
N LYS A 1053 -19.55 10.91 -5.89
CA LYS A 1053 -20.83 10.33 -6.32
C LYS A 1053 -21.50 11.21 -7.35
#